data_AF-A0A5J5BBV5-F1
#
_entry.id   AF-A0A5J5BBV5-F1
#
_cell.length_a   1.000
_cell.length_b   1.000
_cell.length_c   1.000
_cell.angle_alpha   90.00
_cell.angle_beta   90.00
_cell.angle_gamma   90.00
#
_symmetry.space_group_name_H-M   'P 1'
#
loop_
_entity.id
_entity.type
_entity.pdbx_description
1 polymer ?
#
loop_
_entity_poly.entity_id
_entity_poly.type
_entity_poly.pdbx_seq_one_letter_code
_entity_poly.pdbx_strand_id
1 'polypeptide(L)'
;MDEEATSHDKKRIFYSTLMNDNLLDCIVSKVRVVQIAPSVNLKSKSISPCDFYYDMKYSVDYSAFCATVNDIGNVSPSSCNKAVHMNGNKANSEEISIHRPYKSKLALLDIYSGCGGMSTGLCLGAKVSGVDLVTKWAVDIDKSACESLKLNHPETQIRNESAEDFLNLLKEWDKLCKRYVVSDGLIFAMVIPMKRGSVGSNFRCVGWDMVQMRIQWEPIEELSKCEGHIRDIVLKGFKAKILPRPGDADVICGGPPCQGISGYNRYRNVDSPLDDERNHQIVVFMDVVNFLKPKYVLMENVADILRFAKGSLGRYALSRLVHMNYQARLGIMASGCYGLPQFRLRVFLWGAHPHENLPQFPLPTHDVVLKYGAPSEFERSVVAYDEGQTRDLEKTLVLNDAISDLPPVTNHEIRYKMSYKKPPETEFQKFIRATKSDMMGSASTDTTGADKSVLYDHRPLPLSEDDYLRVCRIPQKKGANFRDLPGIVIGDDNVVRRDPMLEPILMPSGKSWVPDYALNFGGGKSTRPFARLWWDETVATVLCRPDPHSQAILHPEQDRVLTVRECARLQGFPDYYEFCGDVKERYCQIGNAVAVPVARALGYALGMAAQKLSGDEPLMTLPSKLLPFHYYSVVTICI
;
A
#
# COMPACT_ATOMS: atom_id res chain seq x y z
N MET A 1 16.30 -15.18 -11.30
CA MET A 1 15.29 -16.13 -10.76
C MET A 1 15.92 -17.49 -10.49
N ASP A 2 16.65 -18.07 -11.45
CA ASP A 2 17.31 -19.38 -11.27
C ASP A 2 18.32 -19.40 -10.12
N GLU A 3 19.01 -18.28 -9.86
CA GLU A 3 19.90 -18.13 -8.68
C GLU A 3 19.15 -18.12 -7.33
N GLU A 4 17.86 -17.78 -7.29
CA GLU A 4 17.08 -17.88 -6.06
C GLU A 4 16.42 -19.24 -5.88
N ALA A 5 16.06 -19.93 -6.96
CA ALA A 5 15.61 -21.31 -6.88
C ALA A 5 16.71 -22.22 -6.31
N THR A 6 17.99 -21.91 -6.55
CA THR A 6 19.13 -22.64 -5.98
C THR A 6 19.45 -22.29 -4.53
N SER A 7 18.88 -21.20 -4.00
CA SER A 7 19.12 -20.78 -2.60
C SER A 7 18.22 -21.50 -1.60
N HIS A 8 17.09 -22.07 -2.04
CA HIS A 8 16.24 -22.91 -1.20
C HIS A 8 16.90 -24.27 -0.92
N ASP A 9 16.79 -24.73 0.33
CA ASP A 9 17.25 -26.05 0.72
C ASP A 9 16.41 -27.11 -0.01
N LYS A 10 17.04 -27.90 -0.89
CA LYS A 10 16.39 -28.95 -1.67
C LYS A 10 15.73 -30.05 -0.81
N LYS A 11 16.09 -30.15 0.47
CA LYS A 11 15.47 -31.07 1.44
C LYS A 11 14.22 -30.49 2.11
N ARG A 12 14.01 -29.17 2.04
CA ARG A 12 12.84 -28.52 2.64
C ARG A 12 11.63 -28.71 1.72
N ILE A 13 10.59 -29.32 2.26
CA ILE A 13 9.29 -29.49 1.61
C ILE A 13 8.20 -28.83 2.46
N PHE A 14 7.00 -28.70 1.90
CA PHE A 14 5.85 -28.11 2.59
C PHE A 14 4.73 -29.13 2.66
N TYR A 15 4.18 -29.31 3.86
CA TYR A 15 3.02 -30.19 4.04
C TYR A 15 1.79 -29.56 3.37
N SER A 16 0.95 -30.35 2.71
CA SER A 16 -0.29 -29.88 2.08
C SER A 16 -1.43 -30.83 2.40
N THR A 17 -2.66 -30.31 2.40
CA THR A 17 -3.89 -31.10 2.54
C THR A 17 -4.47 -31.54 1.19
N LEU A 18 -3.76 -31.30 0.08
CA LEU A 18 -4.13 -31.85 -1.23
C LEU A 18 -3.96 -33.37 -1.22
N MET A 19 -4.99 -34.08 -1.68
CA MET A 19 -5.01 -35.53 -1.73
C MET A 19 -5.36 -35.99 -3.16
N ASN A 20 -4.77 -37.10 -3.58
CA ASN A 20 -5.03 -37.76 -4.85
C ASN A 20 -5.06 -39.28 -4.66
N ASP A 21 -6.03 -39.94 -5.27
CA ASP A 21 -6.09 -41.40 -5.31
C ASP A 21 -5.21 -41.93 -6.44
N ASN A 22 -4.42 -42.96 -6.14
CA ASN A 22 -3.50 -43.59 -7.09
C ASN A 22 -3.51 -45.10 -6.90
N LEU A 23 -3.11 -45.84 -7.95
CA LEU A 23 -2.91 -47.28 -7.87
C LEU A 23 -1.67 -47.60 -7.01
N LEU A 24 -1.65 -48.78 -6.37
CA LEU A 24 -0.57 -49.17 -5.45
C LEU A 24 0.79 -49.31 -6.14
N ASP A 25 0.81 -49.64 -7.43
CA ASP A 25 2.01 -49.75 -8.25
C ASP A 25 2.65 -48.40 -8.59
N CYS A 26 1.97 -47.28 -8.31
CA CYS A 26 2.58 -45.94 -8.37
C CYS A 26 3.58 -45.69 -7.23
N ILE A 27 3.61 -46.51 -6.17
CA ILE A 27 4.53 -46.33 -5.04
C ILE A 27 5.95 -46.74 -5.44
N VAL A 28 6.87 -45.77 -5.48
CA VAL A 28 8.28 -46.00 -5.88
C VAL A 28 9.15 -46.48 -4.73
N SER A 29 9.15 -45.76 -3.59
CA SER A 29 10.01 -46.08 -2.44
C SER A 29 9.54 -45.37 -1.17
N LYS A 30 10.09 -45.76 -0.01
CA LYS A 30 9.90 -45.06 1.26
C LYS A 30 10.94 -43.96 1.41
N VAL A 31 10.52 -42.81 1.95
CA VAL A 31 11.40 -41.68 2.31
C VAL A 31 11.12 -41.25 3.75
N ARG A 32 12.15 -40.79 4.46
CA ARG A 32 12.03 -40.23 5.81
C ARG A 32 11.83 -38.72 5.76
N VAL A 33 10.60 -38.31 6.05
CA VAL A 33 10.22 -36.91 6.19
C VAL A 33 10.09 -36.56 7.68
N VAL A 34 10.71 -35.47 8.12
CA VAL A 34 10.68 -35.03 9.54
C VAL A 34 10.03 -33.66 9.67
N GLN A 35 9.08 -33.52 10.59
CA GLN A 35 8.57 -32.22 11.01
C GLN A 35 9.57 -31.56 11.96
N ILE A 36 9.84 -30.28 11.74
CA ILE A 36 10.69 -29.48 12.61
C ILE A 36 9.96 -28.22 13.08
N ALA A 37 10.32 -27.75 14.26
CA ALA A 37 9.81 -26.48 14.76
C ALA A 37 10.32 -25.33 13.87
N PRO A 38 9.44 -24.44 13.40
CA PRO A 38 9.86 -23.38 12.50
C PRO A 38 10.64 -22.31 13.28
N SER A 39 11.69 -21.76 12.66
CA SER A 39 12.57 -20.77 13.27
C SER A 39 13.09 -19.78 12.24
N VAL A 40 13.14 -18.49 12.59
CA VAL A 40 13.65 -17.41 11.71
C VAL A 40 15.10 -17.68 11.26
N ASN A 41 15.90 -18.34 12.11
CA ASN A 41 17.33 -18.61 11.87
C ASN A 41 17.64 -20.09 11.65
N LEU A 42 16.67 -20.87 11.18
CA LEU A 42 16.87 -22.30 10.94
C LEU A 42 18.04 -22.51 9.96
N LYS A 43 19.08 -23.22 10.40
CA LYS A 43 20.22 -23.61 9.55
C LYS A 43 20.10 -25.10 9.22
N SER A 44 20.33 -25.47 7.96
CA SER A 44 20.26 -26.88 7.52
C SER A 44 21.14 -27.84 8.34
N LYS A 45 22.25 -27.35 8.90
CA LYS A 45 23.18 -28.13 9.75
C LYS A 45 22.62 -28.54 11.11
N SER A 46 21.51 -27.96 11.58
CA SER A 46 20.89 -28.32 12.86
C SER A 46 19.79 -29.38 12.73
N ILE A 47 19.58 -29.94 11.54
CA ILE A 47 18.51 -30.89 11.26
C ILE A 47 19.05 -32.31 11.41
N SER A 48 18.31 -33.15 12.15
CA SER A 48 18.62 -34.58 12.29
C SER A 48 18.64 -35.29 10.93
N PRO A 49 19.38 -36.40 10.76
CA PRO A 49 19.47 -37.10 9.47
C PRO A 49 18.09 -37.48 8.91
N CYS A 50 17.68 -36.82 7.82
CA CYS A 50 16.44 -37.08 7.10
C CYS A 50 16.65 -36.93 5.58
N ASP A 51 15.75 -37.53 4.81
CA ASP A 51 15.69 -37.34 3.37
C ASP A 51 15.10 -35.96 3.07
N PHE A 52 13.98 -35.63 3.74
CA PHE A 52 13.30 -34.34 3.65
C PHE A 52 12.81 -33.87 5.03
N TYR A 53 12.54 -32.58 5.14
CA TYR A 53 11.91 -31.99 6.33
C TYR A 53 10.89 -30.93 5.95
N TYR A 54 9.94 -30.66 6.85
CA TYR A 54 9.01 -29.54 6.72
C TYR A 54 8.83 -28.84 8.06
N ASP A 55 8.66 -27.52 7.98
CA ASP A 55 8.41 -26.63 9.12
C ASP A 55 7.09 -25.84 8.95
N MET A 56 6.60 -25.78 7.71
CA MET A 56 5.41 -25.05 7.31
C MET A 56 4.44 -25.93 6.48
N LYS A 57 3.16 -25.55 6.53
CA LYS A 57 2.11 -26.00 5.63
C LYS A 57 2.02 -25.06 4.43
N TYR A 58 1.79 -25.60 3.25
CA TYR A 58 1.41 -24.87 2.05
C TYR A 58 -0.08 -25.05 1.75
N SER A 59 -0.77 -23.95 1.45
CA SER A 59 -2.12 -23.93 0.90
C SER A 59 -2.11 -23.24 -0.45
N VAL A 60 -2.88 -23.79 -1.39
CA VAL A 60 -3.07 -23.17 -2.72
C VAL A 60 -3.84 -21.86 -2.57
N ASP A 61 -4.82 -21.80 -1.66
CA ASP A 61 -5.55 -20.57 -1.35
C ASP A 61 -4.58 -19.52 -0.82
N TYR A 62 -4.61 -18.35 -1.46
CA TYR A 62 -3.74 -17.22 -1.13
C TYR A 62 -2.24 -17.52 -1.18
N SER A 63 -1.83 -18.61 -1.88
CA SER A 63 -0.44 -19.06 -1.94
C SER A 63 0.23 -19.08 -0.56
N ALA A 64 -0.48 -19.60 0.44
CA ALA A 64 -0.14 -19.40 1.84
C ALA A 64 0.87 -20.43 2.36
N PHE A 65 1.93 -19.96 2.99
CA PHE A 65 2.92 -20.71 3.75
C PHE A 65 2.74 -20.36 5.23
N CYS A 66 2.26 -21.30 6.03
CA CYS A 66 1.91 -21.07 7.43
C CYS A 66 2.72 -22.00 8.34
N ALA A 67 3.12 -21.53 9.52
CA ALA A 67 3.81 -22.34 10.51
C ALA A 67 2.92 -23.53 10.93
N THR A 68 3.53 -24.69 11.16
CA THR A 68 2.81 -25.83 11.72
C THR A 68 2.67 -25.66 13.23
N VAL A 69 1.45 -25.75 13.76
CA VAL A 69 1.23 -25.85 15.21
C VAL A 69 1.66 -27.25 15.63
N ASN A 70 2.47 -27.37 16.68
CA ASN A 70 2.84 -28.65 17.25
C ASN A 70 1.57 -29.32 17.83
N ASP A 71 0.92 -30.18 17.04
CA ASP A 71 -0.02 -31.17 17.57
C ASP A 71 0.78 -32.24 18.34
N ILE A 72 1.28 -31.88 19.53
CA ILE A 72 1.68 -32.87 20.52
C ILE A 72 0.39 -33.34 21.19
N GLY A 73 -0.27 -34.29 20.53
CA GLY A 73 -1.47 -34.93 21.05
C GLY A 73 -2.08 -35.87 20.01
N ASN A 74 -1.80 -37.16 20.13
CA ASN A 74 -2.41 -38.25 19.35
C ASN A 74 -3.90 -38.00 19.05
N VAL A 75 -4.25 -37.79 17.79
CA VAL A 75 -5.63 -38.00 17.32
C VAL A 75 -5.64 -39.25 16.45
N SER A 76 -6.18 -40.32 17.02
CA SER A 76 -6.54 -41.54 16.31
C SER A 76 -7.65 -41.23 15.28
N PRO A 77 -7.64 -41.85 14.09
CA PRO A 77 -8.66 -41.59 13.08
C PRO A 77 -9.92 -42.40 13.39
N SER A 78 -10.81 -41.85 14.23
CA SER A 78 -12.18 -42.37 14.33
C SER A 78 -13.14 -41.38 14.99
N SER A 79 -13.92 -40.67 14.16
CA SER A 79 -15.33 -40.29 14.36
C SER A 79 -15.69 -38.99 13.63
N CYS A 80 -15.48 -38.97 12.31
CA CYS A 80 -16.16 -38.03 11.44
C CYS A 80 -17.61 -38.51 11.32
N ASN A 81 -18.50 -37.99 12.17
CA ASN A 81 -19.94 -37.81 11.89
C ASN A 81 -20.63 -37.32 13.17
N LYS A 82 -20.80 -36.00 13.26
CA LYS A 82 -22.02 -35.36 13.77
C LYS A 82 -21.99 -33.89 13.39
N ALA A 83 -22.83 -33.55 12.41
CA ALA A 83 -23.27 -32.18 12.18
C ALA A 83 -23.83 -31.63 13.51
N VAL A 84 -23.20 -30.59 14.03
CA VAL A 84 -23.78 -29.77 15.09
C VAL A 84 -24.26 -28.49 14.43
N HIS A 85 -25.57 -28.42 14.23
CA HIS A 85 -26.29 -27.16 14.09
C HIS A 85 -25.86 -26.23 15.23
N MET A 86 -25.11 -25.16 14.92
CA MET A 86 -24.99 -24.05 15.85
C MET A 86 -26.24 -23.18 15.70
N ASN A 87 -27.19 -23.44 16.60
CA ASN A 87 -28.25 -22.49 16.91
C ASN A 87 -27.63 -21.16 17.35
N GLY A 88 -28.21 -20.08 16.84
CA GLY A 88 -27.82 -18.72 17.15
C GLY A 88 -27.80 -18.44 18.65
N ASN A 89 -26.61 -18.20 19.18
CA ASN A 89 -26.45 -17.43 20.40
C ASN A 89 -26.13 -16.00 20.00
N LYS A 90 -27.09 -15.11 20.26
CA LYS A 90 -26.88 -13.66 20.30
C LYS A 90 -25.60 -13.40 21.10
N ALA A 91 -24.57 -12.90 20.42
CA ALA A 91 -23.44 -12.32 21.10
C ALA A 91 -23.97 -11.14 21.91
N ASN A 92 -23.87 -11.23 23.24
CA ASN A 92 -24.10 -10.09 24.12
C ASN A 92 -23.21 -8.95 23.63
N SER A 93 -23.86 -7.84 23.29
CA SER A 93 -23.25 -6.56 23.02
C SER A 93 -22.60 -6.05 24.30
N GLU A 94 -21.41 -6.53 24.62
CA GLU A 94 -20.56 -5.84 25.60
C GLU A 94 -20.05 -4.56 24.95
N GLU A 95 -20.49 -3.42 25.49
CA GLU A 95 -19.95 -2.11 25.19
C GLU A 95 -18.44 -2.10 25.43
N ILE A 96 -17.67 -2.15 24.35
CA ILE A 96 -16.22 -1.93 24.39
C ILE A 96 -15.99 -0.47 24.76
N SER A 97 -15.72 -0.23 26.04
CA SER A 97 -15.20 1.03 26.58
C SER A 97 -13.95 1.46 25.81
N ILE A 98 -13.97 2.70 25.33
CA ILE A 98 -12.94 3.35 24.49
C ILE A 98 -11.68 3.70 25.30
N HIS A 99 -11.60 3.32 26.58
CA HIS A 99 -10.50 3.64 27.49
C HIS A 99 -9.68 2.43 27.98
N ARG A 100 -9.54 1.37 27.17
CA ARG A 100 -8.53 0.33 27.48
C ARG A 100 -7.12 0.86 27.12
N PRO A 101 -6.13 0.77 28.02
CA PRO A 101 -4.74 1.06 27.66
C PRO A 101 -4.29 0.10 26.54
N TYR A 102 -3.58 0.64 25.53
CA TYR A 102 -3.08 -0.15 24.40
C TYR A 102 -2.28 -1.35 24.91
N LYS A 103 -2.59 -2.54 24.41
CA LYS A 103 -1.95 -3.78 24.87
C LYS A 103 -0.53 -3.94 24.34
N SER A 104 -0.23 -3.39 23.16
CA SER A 104 1.08 -3.48 22.51
C SER A 104 1.37 -2.23 21.70
N LYS A 105 2.65 -1.84 21.68
CA LYS A 105 3.20 -0.76 20.86
C LYS A 105 4.12 -1.34 19.83
N LEU A 106 3.91 -1.01 18.56
CA LEU A 106 4.68 -1.53 17.43
C LEU A 106 5.31 -0.37 16.65
N ALA A 107 6.58 -0.54 16.27
CA ALA A 107 7.29 0.40 15.41
C ALA A 107 7.21 -0.02 13.94
N LEU A 108 6.71 0.88 13.10
CA LEU A 108 6.62 0.71 11.65
C LEU A 108 7.74 1.49 10.94
N LEU A 109 8.37 0.83 9.96
CA LEU A 109 9.20 1.45 8.93
C LEU A 109 8.46 1.38 7.59
N ASP A 110 8.23 2.52 6.95
CA ASP A 110 7.59 2.63 5.64
C ASP A 110 8.62 2.97 4.56
N ILE A 111 8.86 2.07 3.62
CA ILE A 111 9.86 2.24 2.54
C ILE A 111 9.12 2.48 1.23
N TYR A 112 9.57 3.45 0.43
CA TYR A 112 8.83 3.95 -0.72
C TYR A 112 7.49 4.55 -0.26
N SER A 113 7.53 5.30 0.83
CA SER A 113 6.33 5.70 1.59
C SER A 113 5.38 6.59 0.79
N GLY A 114 5.88 7.26 -0.25
CA GLY A 114 5.20 8.36 -0.91
C GLY A 114 4.73 9.38 0.12
N CYS A 115 3.51 9.87 -0.05
CA CYS A 115 2.88 10.76 0.91
C CYS A 115 2.31 10.03 2.14
N GLY A 116 2.43 8.70 2.27
CA GLY A 116 2.02 7.95 3.46
C GLY A 116 0.64 7.31 3.47
N GLY A 117 0.01 7.08 2.31
CA GLY A 117 -1.33 6.48 2.26
C GLY A 117 -1.42 5.11 2.96
N MET A 118 -0.41 4.25 2.74
CA MET A 118 -0.34 2.92 3.34
C MET A 118 -0.07 2.98 4.85
N SER A 119 1.02 3.62 5.28
CA SER A 119 1.36 3.72 6.70
C SER A 119 0.30 4.45 7.53
N THR A 120 -0.31 5.50 7.00
CA THR A 120 -1.43 6.19 7.65
C THR A 120 -2.60 5.24 7.87
N GLY A 121 -3.03 4.53 6.83
CA GLY A 121 -4.12 3.56 6.94
C GLY A 121 -3.80 2.45 7.93
N LEU A 122 -2.60 1.84 7.85
CA LEU A 122 -2.17 0.78 8.76
C LEU A 122 -2.25 1.21 10.23
N CYS A 123 -1.72 2.39 10.56
CA CYS A 123 -1.75 2.93 11.92
C CYS A 123 -3.19 3.17 12.40
N LEU A 124 -4.05 3.74 11.55
CA LEU A 124 -5.47 3.93 11.87
C LEU A 124 -6.20 2.60 12.12
N GLY A 125 -5.92 1.58 11.30
CA GLY A 125 -6.52 0.25 11.43
C GLY A 125 -6.08 -0.50 12.68
N ALA A 126 -4.77 -0.52 12.93
CA ALA A 126 -4.18 -1.17 14.10
C ALA A 126 -4.70 -0.54 15.39
N LYS A 127 -4.88 0.79 15.41
CA LYS A 127 -5.46 1.50 16.54
C LYS A 127 -6.85 1.00 16.91
N VAL A 128 -7.72 0.77 15.92
CA VAL A 128 -9.07 0.22 16.15
C VAL A 128 -9.03 -1.19 16.73
N SER A 129 -7.99 -1.97 16.43
CA SER A 129 -7.78 -3.29 17.04
C SER A 129 -7.29 -3.21 18.49
N GLY A 130 -6.85 -2.04 18.98
CA GLY A 130 -6.26 -1.87 20.31
C GLY A 130 -4.72 -1.92 20.34
N VAL A 131 -4.07 -1.80 19.18
CA VAL A 131 -2.60 -1.77 19.03
C VAL A 131 -2.12 -0.37 18.67
N ASP A 132 -1.12 0.13 19.39
CA ASP A 132 -0.45 1.40 19.08
C ASP A 132 0.66 1.17 18.05
N LEU A 133 0.28 1.09 16.77
CA LEU A 133 1.23 1.06 15.65
C LEU A 133 1.63 2.49 15.30
N VAL A 134 2.94 2.77 15.30
CA VAL A 134 3.47 4.11 15.03
C VAL A 134 4.50 4.04 13.90
N THR A 135 4.29 4.84 12.84
CA THR A 135 5.28 5.08 11.80
C THR A 135 6.48 5.82 12.39
N LYS A 136 7.53 5.08 12.74
CA LYS A 136 8.74 5.63 13.37
C LYS A 136 9.71 6.16 12.33
N TRP A 137 9.83 5.45 11.22
CA TRP A 137 10.73 5.82 10.13
C TRP A 137 9.98 5.72 8.81
N ALA A 138 10.31 6.62 7.89
CA ALA A 138 9.86 6.52 6.52
C ALA A 138 10.96 6.98 5.55
N VAL A 139 10.99 6.36 4.37
CA VAL A 139 12.01 6.60 3.35
C VAL A 139 11.34 6.78 2.01
N ASP A 140 11.62 7.90 1.35
CA ASP A 140 11.21 8.14 -0.04
C ASP A 140 12.23 9.04 -0.75
N ILE A 141 12.36 8.88 -2.06
CA ILE A 141 13.24 9.71 -2.88
C ILE A 141 12.58 11.02 -3.31
N ASP A 142 11.24 11.08 -3.33
CA ASP A 142 10.49 12.28 -3.70
C ASP A 142 10.37 13.25 -2.50
N LYS A 143 10.98 14.43 -2.65
CA LYS A 143 11.05 15.44 -1.60
C LYS A 143 9.65 15.93 -1.20
N SER A 144 8.79 16.22 -2.17
CA SER A 144 7.44 16.75 -1.94
C SER A 144 6.58 15.73 -1.18
N ALA A 145 6.73 14.44 -1.47
CA ALA A 145 6.10 13.34 -0.75
C ALA A 145 6.60 13.23 0.71
N CYS A 146 7.92 13.32 0.93
CA CYS A 146 8.51 13.38 2.27
C CYS A 146 7.97 14.56 3.09
N GLU A 147 7.87 15.75 2.48
CA GLU A 147 7.34 16.95 3.13
C GLU A 147 5.86 16.78 3.50
N SER A 148 5.04 16.21 2.61
CA SER A 148 3.64 15.87 2.91
C SER A 148 3.53 14.92 4.09
N LEU A 149 4.32 13.84 4.08
CA LEU A 149 4.31 12.86 5.17
C LEU A 149 4.74 13.53 6.49
N LYS A 150 5.75 14.41 6.47
CA LYS A 150 6.24 15.11 7.66
C LYS A 150 5.21 16.08 8.25
N LEU A 151 4.47 16.75 7.38
CA LEU A 151 3.40 17.66 7.78
C LEU A 151 2.29 16.93 8.54
N ASN A 152 1.91 15.73 8.08
CA ASN A 152 0.83 14.95 8.68
C ASN A 152 1.27 14.09 9.88
N HIS A 153 2.54 13.69 9.92
CA HIS A 153 3.15 12.84 10.95
C HIS A 153 4.49 13.44 11.43
N PRO A 154 4.45 14.55 12.20
CA PRO A 154 5.65 15.27 12.64
C PRO A 154 6.57 14.45 13.54
N GLU A 155 6.06 13.40 14.18
CA GLU A 155 6.80 12.47 15.02
C GLU A 155 7.67 11.47 14.23
N THR A 156 7.41 11.28 12.94
CA THR A 156 8.13 10.32 12.10
C THR A 156 9.50 10.85 11.68
N GLN A 157 10.51 9.99 11.75
CA GLN A 157 11.84 10.24 11.19
C GLN A 157 11.82 9.96 9.68
N ILE A 158 11.67 11.02 8.90
CA ILE A 158 11.52 10.93 7.44
C ILE A 158 12.86 11.21 6.77
N ARG A 159 13.23 10.34 5.84
CA ARG A 159 14.49 10.43 5.09
C ARG A 159 14.19 10.59 3.61
N ASN A 160 14.71 11.68 3.04
CA ASN A 160 14.62 11.93 1.61
C ASN A 160 15.88 11.41 0.90
N GLU A 161 15.91 10.12 0.61
CA GLU A 161 17.04 9.40 0.00
C GLU A 161 16.54 8.12 -0.70
N SER A 162 17.41 7.46 -1.46
CA SER A 162 17.07 6.17 -2.08
C SER A 162 17.00 5.06 -1.02
N ALA A 163 16.22 4.01 -1.29
CA ALA A 163 16.15 2.84 -0.40
C ALA A 163 17.50 2.09 -0.33
N GLU A 164 18.30 2.14 -1.38
CA GLU A 164 19.65 1.55 -1.46
C GLU A 164 20.62 2.30 -0.53
N ASP A 165 20.64 3.62 -0.61
CA ASP A 165 21.45 4.47 0.27
C ASP A 165 21.03 4.28 1.72
N PHE A 166 19.72 4.20 1.98
CA PHE A 166 19.20 3.90 3.31
C PHE A 166 19.68 2.53 3.81
N LEU A 167 19.62 1.48 3.00
CA LEU A 167 20.13 0.15 3.39
C LEU A 167 21.63 0.18 3.72
N ASN A 168 22.43 0.89 2.93
CA ASN A 168 23.86 1.06 3.20
C ASN A 168 24.10 1.84 4.50
N LEU A 169 23.34 2.91 4.72
CA LEU A 169 23.33 3.67 5.96
C LEU A 169 22.99 2.79 7.16
N LEU A 170 21.97 1.92 7.06
CA LEU A 170 21.59 1.00 8.13
C LEU A 170 22.72 0.02 8.49
N LYS A 171 23.40 -0.55 7.49
CA LYS A 171 24.51 -1.49 7.69
C LYS A 171 25.67 -0.83 8.43
N GLU A 172 26.02 0.39 8.04
CA GLU A 172 27.11 1.13 8.65
C GLU A 172 26.71 1.72 10.02
N TRP A 173 25.45 2.15 10.18
CA TRP A 173 24.89 2.56 11.47
C TRP A 173 24.96 1.43 12.50
N ASP A 174 24.64 0.20 12.11
CA ASP A 174 24.75 -0.98 12.98
C ASP A 174 26.21 -1.25 13.39
N LYS A 175 27.18 -1.09 12.48
CA LYS A 175 28.61 -1.18 12.81
C LYS A 175 29.05 -0.10 13.80
N LEU A 176 28.62 1.15 13.60
CA LEU A 176 28.91 2.27 14.51
C LEU A 176 28.31 2.03 15.89
N CYS A 177 27.05 1.57 15.96
CA CYS A 177 26.42 1.24 17.23
C CYS A 177 27.16 0.09 17.94
N LYS A 178 27.57 -0.95 17.22
CA LYS A 178 28.37 -2.05 17.78
C LYS A 178 29.71 -1.55 18.33
N ARG A 179 30.35 -0.58 17.68
CA ARG A 179 31.60 0.02 18.15
C ARG A 179 31.44 0.90 19.39
N TYR A 180 30.44 1.77 19.41
CA TYR A 180 30.36 2.84 20.42
C TYR A 180 29.36 2.60 21.55
N VAL A 181 28.30 1.81 21.33
CA VAL A 181 27.24 1.56 22.31
C VAL A 181 27.55 0.33 23.18
N VAL A 182 28.18 -0.70 22.61
CA VAL A 182 28.54 -1.94 23.34
C VAL A 182 29.72 -1.72 24.30
N SER A 183 30.49 -0.65 24.11
CA SER A 183 31.71 -0.34 24.86
C SER A 183 31.50 0.22 26.28
N ASP A 184 30.25 0.37 26.75
CA ASP A 184 29.94 0.73 28.16
C ASP A 184 29.88 -0.50 29.10
N GLY A 185 30.36 -1.67 28.65
CA GLY A 185 30.59 -2.84 29.49
C GLY A 185 31.88 -3.58 29.08
N LEU A 186 32.99 -3.23 29.72
CA LEU A 186 34.36 -3.75 29.53
C LEU A 186 35.11 -3.33 28.25
N ILE A 187 36.29 -2.75 28.51
CA ILE A 187 37.34 -2.40 27.57
C ILE A 187 37.87 -3.66 26.88
N PHE A 188 37.88 -3.68 25.55
CA PHE A 188 38.97 -4.30 24.79
C PHE A 188 39.33 -3.43 23.59
N ALA A 189 40.55 -2.89 23.63
CA ALA A 189 41.19 -2.31 22.47
C ALA A 189 41.35 -3.40 21.40
N MET A 190 40.80 -3.18 20.22
CA MET A 190 41.27 -3.88 19.03
C MET A 190 41.27 -2.91 17.85
N VAL A 191 42.46 -2.37 17.60
CA VAL A 191 42.87 -1.72 16.37
C VAL A 191 42.68 -2.74 15.23
N ILE A 192 41.90 -2.38 14.20
CA ILE A 192 41.91 -3.08 12.91
C ILE A 192 42.17 -2.03 11.82
N PRO A 193 43.18 -2.21 10.96
CA PRO A 193 43.50 -1.28 9.88
C PRO A 193 42.52 -1.48 8.71
N MET A 194 41.93 -0.38 8.19
CA MET A 194 41.14 -0.44 6.95
C MET A 194 42.06 -0.49 5.73
N LYS A 195 41.95 -1.57 4.95
CA LYS A 195 42.42 -1.63 3.57
C LYS A 195 41.47 -0.85 2.66
N ARG A 196 42.06 -0.09 1.73
CA ARG A 196 41.39 0.58 0.60
C ARG A 196 40.58 -0.43 -0.22
N GLY A 197 39.28 -0.15 -0.34
CA GLY A 197 38.37 -0.76 -1.31
C GLY A 197 37.41 0.31 -1.80
N SER A 198 37.46 0.54 -3.11
CA SER A 198 36.71 1.55 -3.87
C SER A 198 35.20 1.33 -3.83
N VAL A 199 34.46 2.38 -3.44
CA VAL A 199 33.39 3.11 -4.17
C VAL A 199 32.60 3.90 -3.11
N GLY A 200 32.48 5.21 -3.33
CA GLY A 200 32.11 6.22 -2.34
C GLY A 200 30.82 5.92 -1.57
N SER A 201 30.96 5.73 -0.26
CA SER A 201 29.88 5.76 0.72
C SER A 201 30.31 6.74 1.81
N ASN A 202 30.38 8.03 1.47
CA ASN A 202 30.82 9.05 2.42
C ASN A 202 29.69 9.28 3.42
N PHE A 203 29.85 8.77 4.65
CA PHE A 203 29.10 9.27 5.80
C PHE A 203 29.33 10.78 5.88
N ARG A 204 28.24 11.53 5.99
CA ARG A 204 28.28 12.96 6.14
C ARG A 204 27.92 13.30 7.59
N CYS A 205 28.82 13.93 8.34
CA CYS A 205 28.48 14.50 9.65
C CYS A 205 28.14 15.99 9.51
N VAL A 206 27.23 16.46 10.36
CA VAL A 206 26.79 17.87 10.39
C VAL A 206 27.85 18.72 11.08
N GLY A 207 28.55 19.55 10.32
CA GLY A 207 29.21 20.75 10.82
C GLY A 207 28.22 21.91 10.83
N TRP A 208 28.15 22.67 11.94
CA TRP A 208 27.39 23.92 12.00
C TRP A 208 28.34 25.07 11.64
N ASP A 209 28.23 25.58 10.42
CA ASP A 209 28.91 26.82 10.04
C ASP A 209 28.16 28.01 10.64
N MET A 210 28.70 28.58 11.72
CA MET A 210 28.13 29.76 12.39
C MET A 210 28.11 31.01 11.51
N VAL A 211 28.82 31.02 10.38
CA VAL A 211 28.90 32.16 9.47
C VAL A 211 27.80 32.12 8.40
N GLN A 212 27.37 30.91 7.97
CA GLN A 212 26.41 30.77 6.86
C GLN A 212 25.06 30.15 7.22
N MET A 213 24.82 29.72 8.46
CA MET A 213 23.58 29.01 8.87
C MET A 213 23.21 27.86 7.91
N ARG A 214 24.22 27.10 7.46
CA ARG A 214 24.04 25.93 6.57
C ARG A 214 24.64 24.69 7.20
N ILE A 215 23.97 23.55 7.00
CA ILE A 215 24.50 22.22 7.32
C ILE A 215 25.46 21.83 6.21
N GLN A 216 26.73 21.65 6.54
CA GLN A 216 27.72 21.03 5.66
C GLN A 216 27.92 19.56 6.03
N TRP A 217 28.20 18.77 5.00
CA TRP A 217 28.19 17.32 5.01
C TRP A 217 29.60 16.84 4.69
N GLU A 218 30.34 16.38 5.71
CA GLU A 218 31.77 16.03 5.57
C GLU A 218 32.03 14.51 5.62
N PRO A 219 32.93 13.95 4.79
CA PRO A 219 33.31 12.53 4.84
C PRO A 219 33.85 12.10 6.21
N ILE A 220 33.50 10.91 6.68
CA ILE A 220 33.91 10.41 7.99
C ILE A 220 35.44 10.23 8.12
N GLU A 221 36.13 9.96 7.02
CA GLU A 221 37.58 9.80 6.96
C GLU A 221 38.31 11.11 7.29
N GLU A 222 37.71 12.24 6.91
CA GLU A 222 38.24 13.59 7.16
C GLU A 222 38.00 14.04 8.62
N LEU A 223 37.13 13.32 9.35
CA LEU A 223 36.77 13.58 10.73
C LEU A 223 37.48 12.67 11.74
N SER A 224 38.57 12.01 11.33
CA SER A 224 39.38 11.12 12.20
C SER A 224 39.86 11.79 13.51
N LYS A 225 40.01 13.11 13.54
CA LYS A 225 40.36 13.90 14.75
C LYS A 225 39.18 14.21 15.67
N CYS A 226 37.95 13.86 15.27
CA CYS A 226 36.70 14.19 15.96
C CYS A 226 36.00 12.95 16.55
N GLU A 227 36.73 11.87 16.84
CA GLU A 227 36.16 10.59 17.30
C GLU A 227 35.22 10.73 18.51
N GLY A 228 35.54 11.61 19.47
CA GLY A 228 34.66 11.90 20.61
C GLY A 228 33.29 12.47 20.20
N HIS A 229 33.26 13.36 19.21
CA HIS A 229 32.00 13.93 18.70
C HIS A 229 31.18 12.90 17.92
N ILE A 230 31.84 12.04 17.14
CA ILE A 230 31.19 10.93 16.43
C ILE A 230 30.55 9.97 17.46
N ARG A 231 31.28 9.61 18.53
CA ARG A 231 30.74 8.79 19.62
C ARG A 231 29.49 9.43 20.23
N ASP A 232 29.53 10.73 20.53
CA ASP A 232 28.39 11.44 21.13
C ASP A 232 27.17 11.48 20.21
N ILE A 233 27.37 11.72 18.91
CA ILE A 233 26.30 11.69 17.91
C ILE A 233 25.68 10.29 17.82
N VAL A 234 26.51 9.25 17.77
CA VAL A 234 26.05 7.85 17.72
C VAL A 234 25.28 7.49 19.00
N LEU A 235 25.79 7.83 20.17
CA LEU A 235 25.11 7.55 21.45
C LEU A 235 23.77 8.30 21.57
N LYS A 236 23.72 9.58 21.19
CA LYS A 236 22.47 10.37 21.19
C LYS A 236 21.48 9.83 20.16
N GLY A 237 21.94 9.55 18.95
CA GLY A 237 21.13 8.99 17.87
C GLY A 237 20.57 7.60 18.21
N PHE A 238 21.40 6.76 18.83
CA PHE A 238 21.00 5.44 19.31
C PHE A 238 19.91 5.54 20.37
N LYS A 239 20.09 6.39 21.40
CA LYS A 239 19.08 6.62 22.44
C LYS A 239 17.77 7.19 21.88
N ALA A 240 17.86 8.09 20.89
CA ALA A 240 16.71 8.70 20.24
C ALA A 240 16.09 7.82 19.14
N LYS A 241 16.67 6.64 18.83
CA LYS A 241 16.25 5.74 17.76
C LYS A 241 16.09 6.44 16.40
N ILE A 242 17.05 7.28 16.02
CA ILE A 242 16.98 8.03 14.74
C ILE A 242 17.04 7.12 13.51
N LEU A 243 17.63 5.93 13.65
CA LEU A 243 17.71 4.88 12.64
C LEU A 243 17.45 3.51 13.30
N PRO A 244 16.68 2.62 12.65
CA PRO A 244 16.42 1.29 13.18
C PRO A 244 17.67 0.41 13.09
N ARG A 245 17.87 -0.46 14.09
CA ARG A 245 18.76 -1.62 13.98
C ARG A 245 17.94 -2.91 13.80
N PRO A 246 18.57 -4.05 13.49
CA PRO A 246 17.89 -5.33 13.52
C PRO A 246 17.16 -5.54 14.86
N GLY A 247 15.85 -5.81 14.78
CA GLY A 247 14.96 -5.93 15.94
C GLY A 247 14.29 -4.64 16.45
N ASP A 248 14.64 -3.46 15.92
CA ASP A 248 13.97 -2.20 16.31
C ASP A 248 12.65 -1.94 15.55
N ALA A 249 12.55 -2.41 14.30
CA ALA A 249 11.32 -2.31 13.51
C ALA A 249 10.49 -3.58 13.68
N ASP A 250 9.29 -3.45 14.22
CA ASP A 250 8.35 -4.57 14.35
C ASP A 250 7.66 -4.88 13.01
N VAL A 251 7.40 -3.84 12.21
CA VAL A 251 6.69 -3.94 10.94
C VAL A 251 7.47 -3.19 9.87
N ILE A 252 7.60 -3.77 8.68
CA ILE A 252 8.02 -3.06 7.47
C ILE A 252 6.89 -3.10 6.46
N CYS A 253 6.49 -1.94 5.95
CA CYS A 253 5.64 -1.85 4.77
C CYS A 253 6.38 -1.16 3.62
N GLY A 254 5.97 -1.46 2.38
CA GLY A 254 6.46 -0.71 1.22
C GLY A 254 5.86 -1.15 -0.11
N GLY A 255 5.82 -0.20 -1.05
CA GLY A 255 5.37 -0.41 -2.42
C GLY A 255 6.54 -0.25 -3.40
N PRO A 256 7.46 -1.23 -3.52
CA PRO A 256 8.63 -1.09 -4.37
C PRO A 256 8.21 -0.84 -5.83
N PRO A 257 8.69 0.24 -6.48
CA PRO A 257 8.28 0.54 -7.84
C PRO A 257 8.79 -0.54 -8.80
N CYS A 258 7.88 -1.06 -9.63
CA CYS A 258 8.19 -2.02 -10.70
C CYS A 258 7.70 -1.47 -12.03
N GLN A 259 8.33 -0.40 -12.51
CA GLN A 259 7.87 0.32 -13.71
C GLN A 259 8.05 -0.52 -14.98
N GLY A 260 9.00 -1.46 -14.98
CA GLY A 260 9.29 -2.35 -16.11
C GLY A 260 8.12 -3.27 -16.50
N ILE A 261 7.19 -3.54 -15.57
CA ILE A 261 6.09 -4.50 -15.78
C ILE A 261 4.71 -3.87 -15.98
N SER A 262 4.56 -2.57 -15.67
CA SER A 262 3.29 -1.86 -15.74
C SER A 262 2.67 -1.95 -17.13
N GLY A 263 1.35 -2.20 -17.22
CA GLY A 263 0.62 -2.18 -18.50
C GLY A 263 0.70 -0.84 -19.26
N TYR A 264 1.09 0.24 -18.59
CA TYR A 264 1.33 1.55 -19.23
C TYR A 264 2.71 1.67 -19.88
N ASN A 265 3.64 0.75 -19.60
CA ASN A 265 4.98 0.75 -20.18
C ASN A 265 4.97 0.05 -21.54
N ARG A 266 5.45 0.76 -22.58
CA ARG A 266 5.50 0.24 -23.96
C ARG A 266 6.69 -0.70 -24.21
N TYR A 267 7.75 -0.59 -23.42
CA TYR A 267 8.99 -1.36 -23.59
C TYR A 267 9.23 -2.22 -22.35
N ARG A 268 8.80 -3.49 -22.40
CA ARG A 268 8.81 -4.42 -21.27
C ARG A 268 9.71 -5.62 -21.59
N ASN A 269 10.64 -5.94 -20.70
CA ASN A 269 11.52 -7.11 -20.82
C ASN A 269 10.81 -8.35 -20.27
N VAL A 270 10.25 -9.18 -21.17
CA VAL A 270 9.47 -10.38 -20.79
C VAL A 270 10.39 -11.53 -20.37
N ASP A 271 11.53 -11.67 -21.03
CA ASP A 271 12.41 -12.83 -20.87
C ASP A 271 13.19 -12.78 -19.56
N SER A 272 13.59 -11.58 -19.11
CA SER A 272 14.32 -11.42 -17.84
C SER A 272 13.87 -10.15 -17.09
N PRO A 273 12.69 -10.18 -16.44
CA PRO A 273 12.11 -9.00 -15.81
C PRO A 273 12.93 -8.44 -14.64
N LEU A 274 13.73 -9.25 -13.95
CA LEU A 274 14.60 -8.80 -12.84
C LEU A 274 15.86 -8.07 -13.33
N ASP A 275 16.28 -8.31 -14.57
CA ASP A 275 17.45 -7.65 -15.16
C ASP A 275 17.10 -6.24 -15.65
N ASP A 276 15.81 -5.91 -15.68
CA ASP A 276 15.33 -4.54 -15.89
C ASP A 276 15.57 -3.74 -14.61
N GLU A 277 16.50 -2.79 -14.66
CA GLU A 277 16.86 -1.89 -13.54
C GLU A 277 15.63 -1.22 -12.91
N ARG A 278 14.56 -0.99 -13.70
CA ARG A 278 13.30 -0.38 -13.23
C ARG A 278 12.47 -1.29 -12.31
N ASN A 279 12.88 -2.54 -12.15
CA ASN A 279 12.29 -3.50 -11.22
C ASN A 279 13.23 -3.82 -10.04
N HIS A 280 14.45 -3.28 -10.02
CA HIS A 280 15.48 -3.60 -9.01
C HIS A 280 15.04 -3.31 -7.57
N GLN A 281 14.16 -2.33 -7.36
CA GLN A 281 13.71 -1.90 -6.04
C GLN A 281 12.98 -3.00 -5.23
N ILE A 282 12.47 -4.05 -5.90
CA ILE A 282 11.92 -5.23 -5.20
C ILE A 282 13.01 -6.03 -4.48
N VAL A 283 14.22 -6.09 -5.04
CA VAL A 283 15.39 -6.75 -4.44
C VAL A 283 15.83 -5.95 -3.22
N VAL A 284 15.97 -4.63 -3.37
CA VAL A 284 16.34 -3.71 -2.29
C VAL A 284 15.35 -3.79 -1.12
N PHE A 285 14.04 -3.83 -1.40
CA PHE A 285 13.02 -4.02 -0.36
C PHE A 285 13.25 -5.31 0.42
N MET A 286 13.44 -6.43 -0.29
CA MET A 286 13.68 -7.74 0.33
C MET A 286 15.01 -7.79 1.09
N ASP A 287 16.02 -7.04 0.66
CA ASP A 287 17.30 -6.93 1.37
C ASP A 287 17.19 -6.11 2.67
N VAL A 288 16.36 -5.06 2.69
CA VAL A 288 16.06 -4.33 3.93
C VAL A 288 15.28 -5.23 4.91
N VAL A 289 14.29 -5.99 4.43
CA VAL A 289 13.57 -6.99 5.23
C VAL A 289 14.54 -8.05 5.76
N ASN A 290 15.46 -8.53 4.92
CA ASN A 290 16.46 -9.52 5.32
C ASN A 290 17.42 -8.97 6.39
N PHE A 291 17.81 -7.70 6.29
CA PHE A 291 18.72 -7.07 7.25
C PHE A 291 18.05 -6.78 8.60
N LEU A 292 16.87 -6.14 8.58
CA LEU A 292 16.18 -5.69 9.80
C LEU A 292 15.38 -6.79 10.49
N LYS A 293 14.95 -7.82 9.75
CA LYS A 293 14.16 -8.96 10.23
C LYS A 293 12.92 -8.55 11.05
N PRO A 294 12.00 -7.72 10.50
CA PRO A 294 10.80 -7.30 11.23
C PRO A 294 9.87 -8.49 11.53
N LYS A 295 9.06 -8.40 12.58
CA LYS A 295 8.06 -9.43 12.91
C LYS A 295 7.03 -9.61 11.79
N TYR A 296 6.64 -8.50 11.16
CA TYR A 296 5.66 -8.46 10.08
C TYR A 296 6.19 -7.68 8.87
N VAL A 297 5.80 -8.14 7.68
CA VAL A 297 6.11 -7.50 6.40
C VAL A 297 4.81 -7.32 5.63
N LEU A 298 4.59 -6.14 5.06
CA LEU A 298 3.54 -5.89 4.08
C LEU A 298 4.12 -5.27 2.83
N MET A 299 4.16 -6.03 1.74
CA MET A 299 4.53 -5.49 0.43
C MET A 299 3.26 -5.23 -0.40
N GLU A 300 3.12 -4.03 -0.94
CA GLU A 300 2.08 -3.68 -1.91
C GLU A 300 2.68 -3.64 -3.33
N ASN A 301 1.88 -4.02 -4.33
CA ASN A 301 2.23 -3.73 -5.73
C ASN A 301 1.01 -3.73 -6.67
N VAL A 302 1.24 -3.33 -7.92
CA VAL A 302 0.24 -3.39 -9.00
C VAL A 302 -0.12 -4.85 -9.35
N ALA A 303 -1.37 -5.08 -9.78
CA ALA A 303 -1.84 -6.41 -10.21
C ALA A 303 -1.01 -7.03 -11.35
N ASP A 304 -0.36 -6.20 -12.17
CA ASP A 304 0.49 -6.66 -13.27
C ASP A 304 1.72 -7.46 -12.79
N ILE A 305 2.11 -7.35 -11.51
CA ILE A 305 3.18 -8.17 -10.92
C ILE A 305 2.89 -9.68 -10.97
N LEU A 306 1.61 -10.04 -11.10
CA LEU A 306 1.11 -11.41 -11.21
C LEU A 306 0.70 -11.79 -12.64
N ARG A 307 0.65 -10.82 -13.57
CA ARG A 307 0.27 -11.06 -14.98
C ARG A 307 1.48 -11.11 -15.89
N PHE A 308 2.39 -10.16 -15.71
CA PHE A 308 3.53 -9.98 -16.57
C PHE A 308 4.54 -11.13 -16.37
N ALA A 309 5.10 -11.64 -17.46
CA ALA A 309 6.09 -12.72 -17.45
C ALA A 309 5.72 -13.89 -16.50
N LYS A 310 4.46 -14.35 -16.57
CA LYS A 310 3.88 -15.41 -15.72
C LYS A 310 4.00 -15.12 -14.22
N GLY A 311 3.86 -13.85 -13.82
CA GLY A 311 3.90 -13.44 -12.42
C GLY A 311 5.26 -13.62 -11.74
N SER A 312 6.35 -13.59 -12.52
CA SER A 312 7.73 -13.85 -12.06
C SER A 312 8.14 -12.99 -10.86
N LEU A 313 7.83 -11.68 -10.88
CA LEU A 313 8.16 -10.78 -9.77
C LEU A 313 7.32 -11.05 -8.51
N GLY A 314 6.06 -11.45 -8.65
CA GLY A 314 5.23 -11.85 -7.51
C GLY A 314 5.73 -13.15 -6.89
N ARG A 315 6.10 -14.12 -7.73
CA ARG A 315 6.74 -15.39 -7.29
C ARG A 315 8.09 -15.15 -6.63
N TYR A 316 8.89 -14.22 -7.16
CA TYR A 316 10.16 -13.78 -6.57
C TYR A 316 9.95 -13.26 -5.15
N ALA A 317 9.01 -12.33 -4.96
CA ALA A 317 8.75 -11.73 -3.65
C ALA A 317 8.30 -12.77 -2.61
N LEU A 318 7.39 -13.66 -3.00
CA LEU A 318 6.93 -14.77 -2.16
C LEU A 318 8.06 -15.74 -1.83
N SER A 319 8.85 -16.13 -2.84
CA SER A 319 10.03 -17.00 -2.70
C SER A 319 11.03 -16.41 -1.70
N ARG A 320 11.27 -15.10 -1.72
CA ARG A 320 12.19 -14.43 -0.80
C ARG A 320 11.74 -14.48 0.64
N LEU A 321 10.47 -14.25 0.92
CA LEU A 321 9.93 -14.40 2.28
C LEU A 321 10.07 -15.84 2.78
N VAL A 322 9.70 -16.82 1.95
CA VAL A 322 9.82 -18.25 2.30
C VAL A 322 11.28 -18.65 2.54
N HIS A 323 12.20 -18.17 1.71
CA HIS A 323 13.64 -18.38 1.86
C HIS A 323 14.17 -17.80 3.18
N MET A 324 13.65 -16.64 3.58
CA MET A 324 13.96 -16.00 4.85
C MET A 324 13.23 -16.62 6.06
N ASN A 325 12.57 -17.77 5.88
CA ASN A 325 11.76 -18.49 6.88
C ASN A 325 10.58 -17.67 7.45
N TYR A 326 10.02 -16.76 6.66
CA TYR A 326 8.75 -16.12 7.00
C TYR A 326 7.59 -17.04 6.60
N GLN A 327 6.56 -17.05 7.44
CA GLN A 327 5.22 -17.36 6.97
C GLN A 327 4.82 -16.29 5.95
N ALA A 328 4.10 -16.66 4.90
CA ALA A 328 3.71 -15.72 3.86
C ALA A 328 2.35 -16.03 3.26
N ARG A 329 1.61 -15.02 2.83
CA ARG A 329 0.40 -15.19 2.01
C ARG A 329 0.18 -13.99 1.11
N LEU A 330 -0.45 -14.22 -0.04
CA LEU A 330 -0.65 -13.25 -1.09
C LEU A 330 -2.14 -13.08 -1.40
N GLY A 331 -2.59 -11.82 -1.40
CA GLY A 331 -3.98 -11.43 -1.63
C GLY A 331 -4.11 -10.34 -2.69
N ILE A 332 -5.19 -10.39 -3.47
CA ILE A 332 -5.56 -9.38 -4.45
C ILE A 332 -6.82 -8.69 -3.94
N MET A 333 -6.73 -7.38 -3.68
CA MET A 333 -7.82 -6.60 -3.08
C MET A 333 -8.24 -5.47 -4.03
N ALA A 334 -9.55 -5.22 -4.12
CA ALA A 334 -10.12 -4.10 -4.86
C ALA A 334 -10.47 -2.96 -3.91
N SER A 335 -9.99 -1.75 -4.17
CA SER A 335 -10.24 -0.58 -3.31
C SER A 335 -11.73 -0.29 -3.09
N GLY A 336 -12.56 -0.49 -4.11
CA GLY A 336 -13.99 -0.21 -4.06
C GLY A 336 -14.74 -1.09 -3.05
N CYS A 337 -14.23 -2.29 -2.79
CA CYS A 337 -14.77 -3.20 -1.77
C CYS A 337 -14.66 -2.66 -0.33
N TYR A 338 -13.90 -1.57 -0.11
CA TYR A 338 -13.63 -1.00 1.20
C TYR A 338 -14.12 0.45 1.31
N GLY A 339 -15.16 0.81 0.57
CA GLY A 339 -15.85 2.10 0.71
C GLY A 339 -15.19 3.22 -0.08
N LEU A 340 -14.88 2.98 -1.35
CA LEU A 340 -14.40 4.00 -2.28
C LEU A 340 -15.14 3.94 -3.61
N PRO A 341 -15.48 5.09 -4.23
CA PRO A 341 -16.07 5.12 -5.57
C PRO A 341 -15.03 4.94 -6.67
N GLN A 342 -14.17 3.93 -6.50
CA GLN A 342 -13.05 3.62 -7.38
C GLN A 342 -12.85 2.10 -7.47
N PHE A 343 -12.60 1.60 -8.67
CA PHE A 343 -12.14 0.22 -8.88
C PHE A 343 -10.63 0.16 -9.16
N ARG A 344 -9.83 -0.15 -8.14
CA ARG A 344 -8.37 -0.33 -8.23
C ARG A 344 -7.97 -1.64 -7.58
N LEU A 345 -7.49 -2.58 -8.39
CA LEU A 345 -6.88 -3.83 -7.91
C LEU A 345 -5.42 -3.61 -7.53
N ARG A 346 -5.03 -4.14 -6.36
CA ARG A 346 -3.66 -4.20 -5.86
C ARG A 346 -3.37 -5.55 -5.23
N VAL A 347 -2.10 -5.91 -5.26
CA VAL A 347 -1.57 -7.14 -4.67
C VAL A 347 -0.93 -6.77 -3.35
N PHE A 348 -1.22 -7.57 -2.33
CA PHE A 348 -0.67 -7.43 -0.99
C PHE A 348 -0.03 -8.76 -0.61
N LEU A 349 1.23 -8.70 -0.18
CA LEU A 349 1.99 -9.85 0.29
C LEU A 349 2.29 -9.65 1.78
N TRP A 350 1.68 -10.49 2.61
CA TRP A 350 2.00 -10.58 4.02
C TRP A 350 3.20 -11.48 4.23
N GLY A 351 4.07 -11.07 5.14
CA GLY A 351 5.08 -11.91 5.78
C GLY A 351 4.95 -11.83 7.30
N ALA A 352 5.12 -12.93 8.01
CA ALA A 352 5.22 -12.95 9.47
C ALA A 352 6.32 -13.91 9.94
N HIS A 353 6.98 -13.62 11.05
CA HIS A 353 7.88 -14.59 11.70
C HIS A 353 7.10 -15.86 12.07
N PRO A 354 7.76 -17.04 12.15
CA PRO A 354 7.05 -18.28 12.46
C PRO A 354 6.35 -18.37 13.81
N HIS A 355 6.72 -17.53 14.77
CA HIS A 355 6.12 -17.50 16.11
C HIS A 355 5.04 -16.41 16.26
N GLU A 356 4.80 -15.65 15.19
CA GLU A 356 3.76 -14.64 15.08
C GLU A 356 2.56 -15.22 14.33
N ASN A 357 1.37 -14.69 14.55
CA ASN A 357 0.21 -15.11 13.75
C ASN A 357 0.31 -14.45 12.36
N LEU A 358 0.17 -15.20 11.27
CA LEU A 358 0.17 -14.59 9.93
C LEU A 358 -1.13 -13.78 9.73
N PRO A 359 -1.08 -12.47 9.43
CA PRO A 359 -2.29 -11.66 9.29
C PRO A 359 -3.24 -12.17 8.20
N GLN A 360 -4.54 -12.09 8.47
CA GLN A 360 -5.61 -12.47 7.53
C GLN A 360 -5.91 -11.33 6.55
N PHE A 361 -6.52 -11.64 5.39
CA PHE A 361 -7.05 -10.60 4.51
C PHE A 361 -8.49 -10.24 4.91
N PRO A 362 -8.80 -8.95 5.10
CA PRO A 362 -10.14 -8.51 5.45
C PRO A 362 -11.07 -8.65 4.24
N LEU A 363 -12.21 -9.32 4.42
CA LEU A 363 -13.23 -9.49 3.40
C LEU A 363 -13.83 -8.14 2.95
N PRO A 364 -14.37 -8.07 1.73
CA PRO A 364 -15.13 -6.91 1.25
C PRO A 364 -16.20 -6.45 2.25
N THR A 365 -16.38 -5.15 2.34
CA THR A 365 -17.44 -4.52 3.16
C THR A 365 -18.48 -3.80 2.32
N HIS A 366 -18.15 -3.49 1.07
CA HIS A 366 -19.02 -2.85 0.11
C HIS A 366 -19.14 -3.70 -1.14
N ASP A 367 -20.30 -3.64 -1.77
CA ASP A 367 -20.47 -4.16 -3.12
C ASP A 367 -19.64 -3.34 -4.12
N VAL A 368 -19.21 -3.95 -5.21
CA VAL A 368 -18.37 -3.28 -6.21
C VAL A 368 -18.74 -3.69 -7.63
N VAL A 369 -18.73 -2.70 -8.53
CA VAL A 369 -18.81 -2.97 -9.97
C VAL A 369 -17.44 -3.44 -10.46
N LEU A 370 -17.32 -4.74 -10.72
CA LEU A 370 -16.12 -5.35 -11.30
C LEU A 370 -15.86 -4.79 -12.71
N LYS A 371 -14.70 -4.13 -12.91
CA LYS A 371 -14.29 -3.62 -14.23
C LYS A 371 -13.34 -4.57 -14.98
N TYR A 372 -12.54 -5.35 -14.25
CA TYR A 372 -11.62 -6.36 -14.80
C TYR A 372 -11.27 -7.39 -13.72
N GLY A 373 -11.02 -8.63 -14.14
CA GLY A 373 -10.73 -9.76 -13.23
C GLY A 373 -9.26 -9.89 -12.83
N ALA A 374 -8.99 -10.73 -11.83
CA ALA A 374 -7.65 -11.12 -11.43
C ALA A 374 -6.96 -12.00 -12.50
N PRO A 375 -5.63 -12.18 -12.45
CA PRO A 375 -4.95 -13.17 -13.28
C PRO A 375 -5.47 -14.59 -12.95
N SER A 376 -5.77 -15.40 -13.97
CA SER A 376 -6.31 -16.76 -13.78
C SER A 376 -5.39 -17.67 -12.96
N GLU A 377 -4.06 -17.55 -13.13
CA GLU A 377 -3.08 -18.30 -12.33
C GLU A 377 -3.15 -18.00 -10.82
N PHE A 378 -3.75 -16.87 -10.43
CA PHE A 378 -3.83 -16.38 -9.05
C PHE A 378 -5.28 -16.09 -8.62
N GLU A 379 -6.25 -16.75 -9.24
CA GLU A 379 -7.68 -16.57 -8.93
C GLU A 379 -8.00 -16.89 -7.46
N ARG A 380 -7.38 -17.94 -6.92
CA ARG A 380 -7.48 -18.35 -5.50
C ARG A 380 -6.78 -17.39 -4.51
N SER A 381 -6.17 -16.32 -5.01
CA SER A 381 -5.62 -15.23 -4.19
C SER A 381 -6.53 -14.01 -4.16
N VAL A 382 -7.69 -14.02 -4.83
CA VAL A 382 -8.64 -12.91 -4.79
C VAL A 382 -9.32 -12.85 -3.42
N VAL A 383 -9.29 -11.67 -2.79
CA VAL A 383 -9.98 -11.43 -1.52
C VAL A 383 -11.43 -11.09 -1.83
N ALA A 384 -12.27 -12.11 -1.79
CA ALA A 384 -13.71 -12.02 -2.04
C ALA A 384 -14.44 -13.08 -1.21
N TYR A 385 -15.76 -12.93 -1.12
CA TYR A 385 -16.64 -13.99 -0.60
C TYR A 385 -16.83 -15.07 -1.67
N ASP A 386 -17.07 -16.30 -1.22
CA ASP A 386 -17.34 -17.44 -2.10
C ASP A 386 -18.66 -17.26 -2.86
N GLU A 387 -18.75 -17.85 -4.05
CA GLU A 387 -19.98 -17.85 -4.84
C GLU A 387 -21.12 -18.51 -4.07
N GLY A 388 -22.27 -17.85 -4.00
CA GLY A 388 -23.45 -18.32 -3.26
C GLY A 388 -23.40 -18.11 -1.74
N GLN A 389 -22.29 -17.65 -1.17
CA GLN A 389 -22.24 -17.25 0.24
C GLN A 389 -23.11 -16.00 0.48
N THR A 390 -23.95 -16.02 1.51
CA THR A 390 -24.74 -14.85 1.93
C THR A 390 -23.81 -13.73 2.40
N ARG A 391 -24.06 -12.50 1.95
CA ARG A 391 -23.19 -11.33 2.22
C ARG A 391 -24.06 -10.17 2.69
N ASP A 392 -23.62 -9.52 3.75
CA ASP A 392 -24.18 -8.25 4.23
C ASP A 392 -23.16 -7.16 3.87
N LEU A 393 -23.35 -6.55 2.70
CA LEU A 393 -22.43 -5.55 2.14
C LEU A 393 -23.14 -4.21 2.04
N GLU A 394 -22.40 -3.16 2.36
CA GLU A 394 -22.83 -1.79 2.10
C GLU A 394 -22.93 -1.54 0.60
N LYS A 395 -23.77 -0.57 0.22
CA LYS A 395 -23.95 -0.19 -1.19
C LYS A 395 -22.64 0.31 -1.80
N THR A 396 -22.45 0.04 -3.09
CA THR A 396 -21.34 0.62 -3.85
C THR A 396 -21.40 2.15 -3.79
N LEU A 397 -20.29 2.77 -3.40
CA LEU A 397 -20.16 4.22 -3.47
C LEU A 397 -19.94 4.68 -4.91
N VAL A 398 -20.51 5.83 -5.24
CA VAL A 398 -20.36 6.51 -6.54
C VAL A 398 -19.73 7.88 -6.38
N LEU A 399 -19.40 8.54 -7.50
CA LEU A 399 -18.74 9.85 -7.50
C LEU A 399 -19.50 10.89 -6.67
N ASN A 400 -20.84 10.89 -6.74
CA ASN A 400 -21.69 11.76 -5.95
C ASN A 400 -21.39 11.66 -4.45
N ASP A 401 -21.26 10.43 -3.94
CA ASP A 401 -21.04 10.20 -2.52
C ASP A 401 -19.73 10.82 -2.04
N ALA A 402 -18.74 10.98 -2.93
CA ALA A 402 -17.44 11.51 -2.57
C ALA A 402 -17.28 13.02 -2.73
N ILE A 403 -17.92 13.67 -3.71
CA ILE A 403 -17.55 15.04 -4.09
C ILE A 403 -18.73 16.04 -4.17
N SER A 404 -19.98 15.63 -3.93
CA SER A 404 -21.16 16.51 -4.09
C SER A 404 -21.17 17.73 -3.16
N ASP A 405 -20.55 17.64 -1.98
CA ASP A 405 -20.49 18.75 -1.00
C ASP A 405 -19.40 19.78 -1.31
N LEU A 406 -18.52 19.51 -2.28
CA LEU A 406 -17.40 20.41 -2.59
C LEU A 406 -17.87 21.68 -3.32
N PRO A 407 -17.36 22.86 -2.95
CA PRO A 407 -17.75 24.12 -3.57
C PRO A 407 -17.24 24.21 -5.02
N PRO A 408 -18.00 24.79 -5.98
CA PRO A 408 -17.52 24.90 -7.36
C PRO A 408 -16.27 25.77 -7.47
N VAL A 409 -15.35 25.36 -8.35
CA VAL A 409 -14.09 26.04 -8.68
C VAL A 409 -13.84 26.03 -10.19
N THR A 410 -13.03 26.98 -10.67
CA THR A 410 -12.70 27.10 -12.10
C THR A 410 -11.42 26.32 -12.45
N ASN A 411 -11.13 26.16 -13.75
CA ASN A 411 -9.87 25.60 -14.26
C ASN A 411 -8.61 26.35 -13.75
N HIS A 412 -8.76 27.61 -13.33
CA HIS A 412 -7.67 28.48 -12.90
C HIS A 412 -7.64 28.69 -11.38
N GLU A 413 -8.34 27.87 -10.61
CA GLU A 413 -8.30 27.95 -9.14
C GLU A 413 -6.90 27.62 -8.63
N ILE A 414 -6.32 28.51 -7.82
CA ILE A 414 -4.96 28.37 -7.27
C ILE A 414 -4.93 28.37 -5.74
N ARG A 415 -6.04 28.72 -5.08
CA ARG A 415 -6.08 28.85 -3.62
C ARG A 415 -5.78 27.51 -2.97
N TYR A 416 -4.84 27.55 -2.02
CA TYR A 416 -4.46 26.37 -1.25
C TYR A 416 -5.54 25.98 -0.23
N LYS A 417 -6.17 26.98 0.40
CA LYS A 417 -7.21 26.81 1.42
C LYS A 417 -8.47 27.57 1.00
N MET A 418 -9.62 27.00 1.30
CA MET A 418 -10.92 27.67 1.22
C MET A 418 -11.88 27.10 2.25
N SER A 419 -13.07 27.68 2.39
CA SER A 419 -14.11 27.14 3.27
C SER A 419 -15.06 26.23 2.50
N TYR A 420 -15.55 25.18 3.15
CA TYR A 420 -16.74 24.48 2.67
C TYR A 420 -17.91 25.45 2.59
N LYS A 421 -18.75 25.28 1.56
CA LYS A 421 -20.00 26.06 1.41
C LYS A 421 -21.21 25.34 1.99
N LYS A 422 -21.12 24.03 2.21
CA LYS A 422 -22.21 23.17 2.69
C LYS A 422 -21.72 22.14 3.72
N PRO A 423 -22.61 21.66 4.62
CA PRO A 423 -22.33 20.49 5.45
C PRO A 423 -22.17 19.23 4.58
N PRO A 424 -21.55 18.15 5.11
CA PRO A 424 -21.51 16.86 4.41
C PRO A 424 -22.93 16.32 4.25
N GLU A 425 -23.23 15.77 3.08
CA GLU A 425 -24.56 15.24 2.71
C GLU A 425 -24.60 13.72 2.78
N THR A 426 -23.47 13.04 2.58
CA THR A 426 -23.35 11.57 2.61
C THR A 426 -22.54 11.07 3.80
N GLU A 427 -22.70 9.80 4.17
CA GLU A 427 -21.89 9.16 5.22
C GLU A 427 -20.39 9.15 4.86
N PHE A 428 -20.06 9.02 3.57
CA PHE A 428 -18.69 9.19 3.09
C PHE A 428 -18.14 10.58 3.35
N GLN A 429 -18.91 11.62 3.05
CA GLN A 429 -18.48 13.00 3.28
C GLN A 429 -18.34 13.29 4.78
N LYS A 430 -19.21 12.74 5.63
CA LYS A 430 -19.08 12.84 7.09
C LYS A 430 -17.78 12.18 7.56
N PHE A 431 -17.52 10.95 7.11
CA PHE A 431 -16.31 10.21 7.46
C PHE A 431 -15.04 10.94 7.00
N ILE A 432 -14.96 11.33 5.73
CA ILE A 432 -13.74 11.90 5.16
C ILE A 432 -13.42 13.29 5.73
N ARG A 433 -14.43 14.03 6.19
CA ARG A 433 -14.29 15.36 6.85
C ARG A 433 -14.05 15.27 8.36
N ALA A 434 -14.06 14.07 8.95
CA ALA A 434 -13.82 13.90 10.37
C ALA A 434 -12.43 14.43 10.76
N THR A 435 -12.31 14.96 11.99
CA THR A 435 -11.05 15.54 12.45
C THR A 435 -10.02 14.44 12.73
N LYS A 436 -8.73 14.84 12.81
CA LYS A 436 -7.67 13.90 13.22
C LYS A 436 -7.96 13.30 14.60
N SER A 437 -8.54 14.05 15.54
CA SER A 437 -8.96 13.53 16.86
C SER A 437 -10.07 12.50 16.75
N ASP A 438 -11.09 12.75 15.92
CA ASP A 438 -12.21 11.83 15.72
C ASP A 438 -11.74 10.50 15.14
N MET A 439 -10.91 10.56 14.08
CA MET A 439 -10.32 9.37 13.46
C MET A 439 -9.36 8.64 14.41
N MET A 440 -8.74 9.37 15.34
CA MET A 440 -7.86 8.83 16.35
C MET A 440 -8.60 8.40 17.64
N GLY A 441 -9.92 8.56 17.74
CA GLY A 441 -10.70 8.16 18.92
C GLY A 441 -10.29 8.86 20.22
N SER A 442 -9.63 10.02 20.13
CA SER A 442 -9.25 10.82 21.31
C SER A 442 -10.45 11.69 21.69
N ALA A 443 -11.10 11.42 22.81
CA ALA A 443 -12.15 12.29 23.34
C ALA A 443 -11.55 13.68 23.65
N SER A 444 -11.90 14.70 22.87
CA SER A 444 -11.66 16.08 23.28
C SER A 444 -12.83 16.53 24.16
N THR A 445 -12.50 16.99 25.36
CA THR A 445 -13.39 17.73 26.26
C THR A 445 -13.51 19.21 25.89
N ASP A 446 -12.94 19.62 24.75
CA ASP A 446 -12.92 21.02 24.31
C ASP A 446 -14.01 21.27 23.26
N THR A 447 -15.24 21.42 23.73
CA THR A 447 -16.34 22.04 22.96
C THR A 447 -16.18 23.57 22.93
N THR A 448 -15.01 24.07 22.53
CA THR A 448 -14.78 25.50 22.37
C THR A 448 -14.21 25.78 20.99
N GLY A 449 -15.11 26.23 20.10
CA GLY A 449 -14.79 26.76 18.79
C GLY A 449 -15.12 25.78 17.67
N ALA A 450 -16.25 26.01 16.99
CA ALA A 450 -16.46 25.52 15.64
C ALA A 450 -15.35 26.09 14.74
N ASP A 451 -14.21 25.42 14.70
CA ASP A 451 -13.17 25.72 13.73
C ASP A 451 -13.78 25.43 12.36
N LYS A 452 -13.96 26.49 11.57
CA LYS A 452 -14.63 26.41 10.27
C LYS A 452 -13.85 25.38 9.45
N SER A 453 -14.42 24.20 9.24
CA SER A 453 -13.85 23.11 8.46
C SER A 453 -13.15 23.68 7.21
N VAL A 454 -11.81 23.61 7.20
CA VAL A 454 -10.98 24.16 6.14
C VAL A 454 -10.85 23.11 5.05
N LEU A 455 -11.09 23.52 3.81
CA LEU A 455 -10.92 22.71 2.61
C LEU A 455 -9.56 23.01 1.99
N TYR A 456 -8.70 22.00 1.92
CA TYR A 456 -7.34 22.08 1.38
C TYR A 456 -7.28 21.49 -0.03
N ASP A 457 -6.45 22.08 -0.89
CA ASP A 457 -6.10 21.54 -2.21
C ASP A 457 -7.29 21.29 -3.16
N HIS A 458 -8.38 22.06 -3.02
CA HIS A 458 -9.48 22.01 -3.97
C HIS A 458 -9.20 22.86 -5.21
N ARG A 459 -8.15 22.47 -5.93
CA ARG A 459 -7.65 23.11 -7.16
C ARG A 459 -7.36 22.07 -8.26
N PRO A 460 -7.76 22.31 -9.51
CA PRO A 460 -7.48 21.41 -10.63
C PRO A 460 -6.07 21.61 -11.20
N LEU A 461 -5.66 20.72 -12.11
CA LEU A 461 -4.53 21.01 -12.99
C LEU A 461 -4.98 22.06 -14.02
N PRO A 462 -4.30 23.22 -14.14
CA PRO A 462 -4.64 24.22 -15.15
C PRO A 462 -4.42 23.64 -16.55
N LEU A 463 -5.50 23.51 -17.31
CA LEU A 463 -5.44 23.06 -18.70
C LEU A 463 -4.82 24.12 -19.62
N SER A 464 -4.18 23.67 -20.69
CA SER A 464 -3.80 24.58 -21.79
C SER A 464 -5.04 25.23 -22.39
N GLU A 465 -4.89 26.40 -23.01
CA GLU A 465 -6.02 27.13 -23.61
C GLU A 465 -6.79 26.25 -24.62
N ASP A 466 -6.08 25.53 -25.47
CA ASP A 466 -6.66 24.57 -26.42
C ASP A 466 -7.44 23.45 -25.73
N ASP A 467 -6.88 22.85 -24.68
CA ASP A 467 -7.56 21.76 -23.96
C ASP A 467 -8.74 22.27 -23.15
N TYR A 468 -8.65 23.47 -22.59
CA TYR A 468 -9.74 24.12 -21.89
C TYR A 468 -10.89 24.41 -22.85
N LEU A 469 -10.62 24.95 -24.04
CA LEU A 469 -11.63 25.16 -25.08
C LEU A 469 -12.33 23.85 -25.48
N ARG A 470 -11.57 22.76 -25.64
CA ARG A 470 -12.15 21.44 -25.87
C ARG A 470 -13.08 21.03 -24.75
N VAL A 471 -12.63 21.12 -23.50
CA VAL A 471 -13.41 20.75 -22.31
C VAL A 471 -14.71 21.55 -22.23
N CYS A 472 -14.68 22.87 -22.44
CA CYS A 472 -15.86 23.72 -22.48
C CYS A 472 -16.87 23.31 -23.57
N ARG A 473 -16.41 22.62 -24.62
CA ARG A 473 -17.28 22.13 -25.71
C ARG A 473 -17.83 20.73 -25.44
N ILE A 474 -17.27 19.97 -24.50
CA ILE A 474 -17.79 18.66 -24.11
C ILE A 474 -19.11 18.86 -23.35
N PRO A 475 -20.24 18.30 -23.82
CA PRO A 475 -21.54 18.45 -23.16
C PRO A 475 -21.53 17.98 -21.70
N GLN A 476 -22.23 18.69 -20.81
CA GLN A 476 -22.38 18.32 -19.39
C GLN A 476 -23.48 17.26 -19.22
N LYS A 477 -23.24 16.05 -19.75
CA LYS A 477 -24.14 14.89 -19.66
C LYS A 477 -23.35 13.61 -19.47
N LYS A 478 -23.99 12.57 -18.91
CA LYS A 478 -23.41 11.24 -18.78
C LYS A 478 -22.94 10.69 -20.13
N GLY A 479 -21.73 10.11 -20.15
CA GLY A 479 -21.12 9.51 -21.34
C GLY A 479 -20.51 10.49 -22.33
N ALA A 480 -20.58 11.80 -22.08
CA ALA A 480 -19.98 12.81 -22.96
C ALA A 480 -18.45 12.69 -23.00
N ASN A 481 -17.87 12.79 -24.19
CA ASN A 481 -16.44 12.64 -24.43
C ASN A 481 -15.99 13.35 -25.72
N PHE A 482 -14.72 13.16 -26.13
CA PHE A 482 -14.19 13.80 -27.34
C PHE A 482 -14.99 13.51 -28.62
N ARG A 483 -15.79 12.43 -28.65
CA ARG A 483 -16.69 12.10 -29.77
C ARG A 483 -17.83 13.09 -29.96
N ASP A 484 -18.13 13.93 -28.97
CA ASP A 484 -19.11 15.01 -29.07
C ASP A 484 -18.51 16.32 -29.66
N LEU A 485 -17.20 16.36 -29.94
CA LEU A 485 -16.55 17.51 -30.58
C LEU A 485 -16.88 17.56 -32.08
N PRO A 486 -16.87 18.76 -32.70
CA PRO A 486 -17.21 18.92 -34.11
C PRO A 486 -16.13 18.34 -35.06
N GLY A 487 -16.54 18.00 -36.28
CA GLY A 487 -15.63 17.59 -37.38
C GLY A 487 -15.30 16.10 -37.43
N ILE A 488 -16.09 15.26 -36.75
CA ILE A 488 -15.93 13.80 -36.76
C ILE A 488 -17.26 13.07 -36.98
N VAL A 489 -17.15 11.84 -37.48
CA VAL A 489 -18.25 10.88 -37.64
C VAL A 489 -17.87 9.55 -37.02
N ILE A 490 -18.86 8.81 -36.54
CA ILE A 490 -18.69 7.45 -36.01
C ILE A 490 -19.25 6.49 -37.06
N GLY A 491 -18.39 5.63 -37.62
CA GLY A 491 -18.83 4.61 -38.58
C GLY A 491 -19.60 3.47 -37.90
N ASP A 492 -20.26 2.63 -38.72
CA ASP A 492 -20.99 1.44 -38.24
C ASP A 492 -20.11 0.44 -37.46
N ASP A 493 -18.79 0.50 -37.68
CA ASP A 493 -17.78 -0.27 -36.97
C ASP A 493 -17.40 0.31 -35.59
N ASN A 494 -18.10 1.36 -35.15
CA ASN A 494 -17.87 2.14 -33.93
C ASN A 494 -16.48 2.83 -33.89
N VAL A 495 -15.87 3.05 -35.06
CA VAL A 495 -14.59 3.76 -35.18
C VAL A 495 -14.84 5.22 -35.55
N VAL A 496 -14.23 6.13 -34.79
CA VAL A 496 -14.27 7.56 -35.05
C VAL A 496 -13.36 7.93 -36.23
N ARG A 497 -13.85 8.80 -37.12
CA ARG A 497 -13.12 9.31 -38.29
C ARG A 497 -13.38 10.81 -38.43
N ARG A 498 -12.48 11.52 -39.12
CA ARG A 498 -12.77 12.89 -39.56
C ARG A 498 -13.91 12.85 -40.58
N ASP A 499 -14.84 13.80 -40.49
CA ASP A 499 -15.91 13.92 -41.47
C ASP A 499 -15.35 14.44 -42.80
N PRO A 500 -15.40 13.67 -43.90
CA PRO A 500 -14.88 14.11 -45.19
C PRO A 500 -15.76 15.17 -45.87
N MET A 501 -17.00 15.35 -45.43
CA MET A 501 -17.97 16.29 -46.02
C MET A 501 -17.92 17.67 -45.36
N LEU A 502 -17.26 17.79 -44.20
CA LEU A 502 -17.15 19.05 -43.48
C LEU A 502 -15.75 19.64 -43.67
N GLU A 503 -15.70 20.94 -43.96
CA GLU A 503 -14.44 21.67 -43.89
C GLU A 503 -13.87 21.60 -42.46
N PRO A 504 -12.53 21.51 -42.30
CA PRO A 504 -11.91 21.44 -40.99
C PRO A 504 -12.26 22.66 -40.14
N ILE A 505 -13.11 22.47 -39.12
CA ILE A 505 -13.35 23.50 -38.12
C ILE A 505 -12.11 23.56 -37.23
N LEU A 506 -11.44 24.71 -37.23
CA LEU A 506 -10.25 24.95 -36.43
C LEU A 506 -10.59 25.78 -35.19
N MET A 507 -9.80 25.58 -34.13
CA MET A 507 -9.80 26.43 -32.95
C MET A 507 -9.07 27.75 -33.25
N PRO A 508 -9.18 28.79 -32.38
CA PRO A 508 -8.45 30.04 -32.54
C PRO A 508 -6.93 29.88 -32.72
N SER A 509 -6.35 28.83 -32.15
CA SER A 509 -4.93 28.48 -32.32
C SER A 509 -4.56 27.88 -33.68
N GLY A 510 -5.52 27.66 -34.58
CA GLY A 510 -5.34 26.99 -35.86
C GLY A 510 -5.29 25.45 -35.78
N LYS A 511 -5.41 24.86 -34.59
CA LYS A 511 -5.44 23.40 -34.40
C LYS A 511 -6.86 22.84 -34.55
N SER A 512 -6.97 21.55 -34.89
CA SER A 512 -8.25 20.84 -34.91
C SER A 512 -8.87 20.71 -33.51
N TRP A 513 -10.21 20.73 -33.46
CA TRP A 513 -10.96 20.42 -32.24
C TRP A 513 -10.65 19.02 -31.71
N VAL A 514 -10.65 18.01 -32.58
CA VAL A 514 -10.27 16.63 -32.23
C VAL A 514 -8.79 16.39 -32.53
N PRO A 515 -7.93 16.08 -31.53
CA PRO A 515 -6.54 15.72 -31.76
C PRO A 515 -6.38 14.37 -32.48
N ASP A 516 -5.35 14.22 -33.33
CA ASP A 516 -5.11 12.98 -34.08
C ASP A 516 -4.84 11.76 -33.19
N TYR A 517 -4.22 11.97 -32.02
CA TYR A 517 -4.00 10.88 -31.08
C TYR A 517 -5.33 10.31 -30.56
N ALA A 518 -6.38 11.14 -30.41
CA ALA A 518 -7.68 10.72 -29.89
C ALA A 518 -8.41 9.84 -30.92
N LEU A 519 -8.26 10.13 -32.21
CA LEU A 519 -8.81 9.33 -33.31
C LEU A 519 -8.21 7.91 -33.36
N ASN A 520 -6.93 7.78 -33.02
CA ASN A 520 -6.23 6.49 -33.06
C ASN A 520 -6.29 5.72 -31.72
N PHE A 521 -6.72 6.37 -30.64
CA PHE A 521 -6.70 5.78 -29.30
C PHE A 521 -7.69 4.60 -29.20
N GLY A 522 -7.17 3.43 -28.78
CA GLY A 522 -7.96 2.20 -28.73
C GLY A 522 -8.49 1.75 -30.09
N GLY A 523 -7.73 2.00 -31.17
CA GLY A 523 -8.16 1.71 -32.54
C GLY A 523 -9.35 2.56 -32.99
N GLY A 524 -9.48 3.76 -32.42
CA GLY A 524 -10.59 4.70 -32.66
C GLY A 524 -11.92 4.31 -32.03
N LYS A 525 -11.96 3.22 -31.26
CA LYS A 525 -13.18 2.74 -30.56
C LYS A 525 -13.34 3.27 -29.14
N SER A 526 -12.32 3.96 -28.62
CA SER A 526 -12.34 4.46 -27.26
C SER A 526 -13.31 5.61 -27.07
N THR A 527 -13.84 5.72 -25.85
CA THR A 527 -14.63 6.85 -25.35
C THR A 527 -13.90 7.61 -24.24
N ARG A 528 -12.63 7.29 -23.94
CA ARG A 528 -11.90 7.84 -22.80
C ARG A 528 -11.38 9.28 -22.98
N PRO A 529 -10.80 9.67 -24.13
CA PRO A 529 -10.27 11.03 -24.29
C PRO A 529 -11.34 12.09 -24.03
N PHE A 530 -10.99 13.12 -23.25
CA PHE A 530 -11.86 14.22 -22.83
C PHE A 530 -13.22 13.78 -22.28
N ALA A 531 -13.29 12.62 -21.63
CA ALA A 531 -14.53 12.10 -21.08
C ALA A 531 -14.88 12.75 -19.74
N ARG A 532 -16.16 13.12 -19.61
CA ARG A 532 -16.78 13.51 -18.34
C ARG A 532 -17.16 12.28 -17.55
N LEU A 533 -16.81 12.32 -16.26
CA LEU A 533 -17.39 11.43 -15.28
C LEU A 533 -18.81 11.90 -14.95
N TRP A 534 -19.63 11.00 -14.44
CA TRP A 534 -20.97 11.33 -13.96
C TRP A 534 -21.21 10.91 -12.51
N TRP A 535 -22.22 11.52 -11.89
CA TRP A 535 -22.51 11.42 -10.46
C TRP A 535 -22.78 9.99 -9.97
N ASP A 536 -23.40 9.14 -10.80
CA ASP A 536 -23.74 7.74 -10.50
C ASP A 536 -22.67 6.75 -10.98
N GLU A 537 -21.49 7.23 -11.36
CA GLU A 537 -20.40 6.39 -11.86
C GLU A 537 -19.31 6.17 -10.80
N THR A 538 -18.57 5.08 -10.95
CA THR A 538 -17.30 4.86 -10.24
C THR A 538 -16.15 5.34 -11.10
N VAL A 539 -15.13 5.92 -10.46
CA VAL A 539 -13.91 6.34 -11.16
C VAL A 539 -13.05 5.11 -11.47
N ALA A 540 -12.30 5.17 -12.57
CA ALA A 540 -11.23 4.21 -12.82
C ALA A 540 -10.08 4.45 -11.82
N THR A 541 -8.92 3.85 -12.07
CA THR A 541 -7.74 4.11 -11.22
C THR A 541 -7.36 5.59 -11.27
N VAL A 542 -7.39 6.27 -10.12
CA VAL A 542 -6.79 7.62 -9.98
C VAL A 542 -5.31 7.54 -10.32
N LEU A 543 -4.87 8.31 -11.32
CA LEU A 543 -3.51 8.30 -11.84
C LEU A 543 -2.70 9.51 -11.36
N CYS A 544 -1.38 9.40 -11.47
CA CYS A 544 -0.43 10.45 -11.11
C CYS A 544 -0.51 11.70 -11.99
N ARG A 545 -1.09 11.55 -13.19
CA ARG A 545 -1.31 12.65 -14.14
C ARG A 545 -2.80 12.72 -14.42
N PRO A 546 -3.47 13.85 -14.13
CA PRO A 546 -4.88 14.04 -14.44
C PRO A 546 -5.05 14.60 -15.86
N ASP A 547 -4.31 14.10 -16.85
CA ASP A 547 -4.47 14.55 -18.24
C ASP A 547 -5.79 14.07 -18.83
N PRO A 548 -6.58 14.91 -19.52
CA PRO A 548 -7.82 14.46 -20.15
C PRO A 548 -7.57 13.67 -21.45
N HIS A 549 -6.32 13.48 -21.88
CA HIS A 549 -6.01 12.97 -23.22
C HIS A 549 -6.27 11.47 -23.36
N SER A 550 -6.26 10.71 -22.26
CA SER A 550 -6.34 9.24 -22.29
C SER A 550 -7.31 8.62 -21.27
N GLN A 551 -8.04 9.43 -20.51
CA GLN A 551 -8.86 9.00 -19.38
C GLN A 551 -10.11 9.88 -19.18
N ALA A 552 -11.12 9.29 -18.54
CA ALA A 552 -12.26 10.02 -18.01
C ALA A 552 -11.89 10.67 -16.68
N ILE A 553 -11.78 11.99 -16.68
CA ILE A 553 -11.30 12.78 -15.53
C ILE A 553 -11.95 14.17 -15.45
N LEU A 554 -12.83 14.52 -16.39
CA LEU A 554 -13.51 15.81 -16.34
C LEU A 554 -14.63 15.77 -15.29
N HIS A 555 -14.80 16.87 -14.57
CA HIS A 555 -15.88 17.02 -13.59
C HIS A 555 -17.25 16.91 -14.30
N PRO A 556 -18.28 16.32 -13.64
CA PRO A 556 -19.61 16.15 -14.25
C PRO A 556 -20.19 17.44 -14.85
N GLU A 557 -20.16 18.51 -14.06
CA GLU A 557 -20.86 19.78 -14.39
C GLU A 557 -19.92 20.99 -14.57
N GLN A 558 -18.62 20.84 -14.34
CA GLN A 558 -17.67 21.97 -14.35
C GLN A 558 -16.65 21.76 -15.47
N ASP A 559 -16.25 22.84 -16.14
CA ASP A 559 -15.31 22.78 -17.27
C ASP A 559 -13.86 22.69 -16.80
N ARG A 560 -13.54 21.60 -16.09
CA ARG A 560 -12.20 21.32 -15.55
C ARG A 560 -12.01 19.82 -15.35
N VAL A 561 -10.77 19.42 -15.17
CA VAL A 561 -10.44 18.12 -14.59
C VAL A 561 -10.84 18.07 -13.11
N LEU A 562 -10.94 16.86 -12.54
CA LEU A 562 -11.07 16.70 -11.09
C LEU A 562 -9.92 17.40 -10.36
N THR A 563 -10.19 17.97 -9.18
CA THR A 563 -9.19 18.66 -8.36
C THR A 563 -8.29 17.68 -7.61
N VAL A 564 -7.18 18.19 -7.06
CA VAL A 564 -6.32 17.43 -6.16
C VAL A 564 -7.12 16.84 -4.99
N ARG A 565 -7.98 17.64 -4.33
CA ARG A 565 -8.85 17.16 -3.25
C ARG A 565 -9.88 16.09 -3.68
N GLU A 566 -10.54 16.26 -4.82
CA GLU A 566 -11.46 15.25 -5.36
C GLU A 566 -10.72 13.92 -5.55
N CYS A 567 -9.54 13.94 -6.19
CA CYS A 567 -8.69 12.75 -6.33
C CYS A 567 -8.24 12.17 -4.98
N ALA A 568 -7.91 13.02 -3.99
CA ALA A 568 -7.53 12.58 -2.64
C ALA A 568 -8.67 11.82 -1.95
N ARG A 569 -9.92 12.33 -2.05
CA ARG A 569 -11.11 11.65 -1.54
C ARG A 569 -11.37 10.33 -2.26
N LEU A 570 -11.15 10.25 -3.58
CA LEU A 570 -11.25 8.98 -4.32
C LEU A 570 -10.22 7.93 -3.85
N GLN A 571 -9.10 8.34 -3.25
CA GLN A 571 -8.15 7.46 -2.54
C GLN A 571 -8.44 7.28 -1.04
N GLY A 572 -9.49 7.92 -0.53
CA GLY A 572 -9.89 7.86 0.88
C GLY A 572 -8.97 8.61 1.83
N PHE A 573 -8.18 9.57 1.34
CA PHE A 573 -7.43 10.46 2.22
C PHE A 573 -8.39 11.34 3.02
N PRO A 574 -8.25 11.41 4.36
CA PRO A 574 -8.99 12.37 5.17
C PRO A 574 -8.80 13.81 4.65
N ASP A 575 -9.82 14.65 4.81
CA ASP A 575 -9.77 16.02 4.30
C ASP A 575 -8.78 16.91 5.04
N TYR A 576 -8.42 16.55 6.28
CA TYR A 576 -7.33 17.19 7.01
C TYR A 576 -5.94 16.83 6.47
N TYR A 577 -5.82 15.78 5.64
CA TYR A 577 -4.52 15.36 5.11
C TYR A 577 -4.02 16.39 4.10
N GLU A 578 -2.92 17.05 4.44
CA GLU A 578 -2.32 18.09 3.62
C GLU A 578 -1.22 17.53 2.73
N PHE A 579 -1.05 18.12 1.54
CA PHE A 579 0.03 17.75 0.62
C PHE A 579 1.02 18.92 0.46
N CYS A 580 2.23 18.62 0.05
CA CYS A 580 3.32 19.55 -0.27
C CYS A 580 3.71 19.41 -1.75
N GLY A 581 4.52 20.34 -2.25
CA GLY A 581 4.93 20.39 -3.66
C GLY A 581 3.96 21.12 -4.58
N ASP A 582 4.28 21.11 -5.87
CA ASP A 582 3.46 21.71 -6.92
C ASP A 582 2.19 20.88 -7.22
N VAL A 583 1.29 21.41 -8.05
CA VAL A 583 0.02 20.74 -8.35
C VAL A 583 0.22 19.36 -8.98
N LYS A 584 1.22 19.18 -9.85
CA LYS A 584 1.49 17.89 -10.52
C LYS A 584 2.06 16.88 -9.55
N GLU A 585 2.99 17.32 -8.69
CA GLU A 585 3.56 16.49 -7.62
C GLU A 585 2.48 15.99 -6.66
N ARG A 586 1.49 16.82 -6.31
CA ARG A 586 0.35 16.41 -5.46
C ARG A 586 -0.51 15.34 -6.10
N TYR A 587 -0.84 15.45 -7.40
CA TYR A 587 -1.53 14.38 -8.11
C TYR A 587 -0.70 13.10 -8.14
N CYS A 588 0.62 13.20 -8.33
CA CYS A 588 1.52 12.06 -8.34
C CYS A 588 1.51 11.33 -6.99
N GLN A 589 1.61 12.08 -5.89
CA GLN A 589 1.53 11.56 -4.53
C GLN A 589 0.22 10.78 -4.29
N ILE A 590 -0.93 11.33 -4.69
CA ILE A 590 -2.24 10.68 -4.54
C ILE A 590 -2.38 9.45 -5.46
N GLY A 591 -1.97 9.55 -6.71
CA GLY A 591 -2.05 8.45 -7.67
C GLY A 591 -1.21 7.24 -7.25
N ASN A 592 0.00 7.49 -6.71
CA ASN A 592 0.90 6.44 -6.22
C ASN A 592 0.41 5.81 -4.91
N ALA A 593 -0.25 6.57 -4.04
CA ALA A 593 -0.67 6.08 -2.73
C ALA A 593 -1.55 4.82 -2.79
N VAL A 594 -1.39 3.97 -1.78
CA VAL A 594 -2.36 2.93 -1.45
C VAL A 594 -3.61 3.58 -0.87
N ALA A 595 -4.78 3.09 -1.26
CA ALA A 595 -6.06 3.55 -0.74
C ALA A 595 -6.10 3.42 0.80
N VAL A 596 -6.32 4.53 1.49
CA VAL A 596 -6.28 4.59 2.96
C VAL A 596 -7.27 3.60 3.59
N PRO A 597 -8.52 3.42 3.09
CA PRO A 597 -9.45 2.42 3.64
C PRO A 597 -8.97 0.98 3.50
N VAL A 598 -8.27 0.64 2.41
CA VAL A 598 -7.67 -0.70 2.22
C VAL A 598 -6.56 -0.92 3.24
N ALA A 599 -5.65 0.06 3.38
CA ALA A 599 -4.58 0.01 4.36
C ALA A 599 -5.12 0.00 5.80
N ARG A 600 -6.24 0.67 6.08
CA ARG A 600 -6.95 0.61 7.38
C ARG A 600 -7.54 -0.77 7.67
N ALA A 601 -8.15 -1.41 6.69
CA ALA A 601 -8.62 -2.78 6.82
C ALA A 601 -7.46 -3.75 7.12
N LEU A 602 -6.34 -3.62 6.39
CA LEU A 602 -5.12 -4.40 6.61
C LEU A 602 -4.46 -4.12 7.97
N GLY A 603 -4.49 -2.86 8.42
CA GLY A 603 -3.97 -2.45 9.72
C GLY A 603 -4.72 -3.10 10.88
N TYR A 604 -6.05 -3.24 10.76
CA TYR A 604 -6.84 -3.97 11.74
C TYR A 604 -6.45 -5.45 11.79
N ALA A 605 -6.33 -6.10 10.63
CA ALA A 605 -5.91 -7.50 10.55
C ALA A 605 -4.52 -7.72 11.17
N LEU A 606 -3.58 -6.83 10.88
CA LEU A 606 -2.24 -6.81 11.49
C LEU A 606 -2.32 -6.68 13.02
N GLY A 607 -3.15 -5.77 13.53
CA GLY A 607 -3.27 -5.56 14.97
C GLY A 607 -3.97 -6.72 15.70
N MET A 608 -4.91 -7.41 15.04
CA MET A 608 -5.49 -8.67 15.55
C MET A 608 -4.45 -9.79 15.61
N ALA A 609 -3.63 -9.92 14.56
CA ALA A 609 -2.52 -10.89 14.51
C ALA A 609 -1.45 -10.60 15.57
N ALA A 610 -1.04 -9.34 15.74
CA ALA A 610 -0.06 -8.92 16.75
C ALA A 610 -0.54 -9.15 18.20
N GLN A 611 -1.86 -9.18 18.41
CA GLN A 611 -2.46 -9.54 19.71
C GLN A 611 -2.72 -11.04 19.86
N LYS A 612 -2.40 -11.85 18.84
CA LYS A 612 -2.70 -13.28 18.76
C LYS A 612 -4.19 -13.60 18.89
N LEU A 613 -5.02 -12.73 18.32
CA LEU A 613 -6.49 -12.85 18.28
C LEU A 613 -7.02 -13.19 16.88
N SER A 614 -6.14 -13.32 15.89
CA SER A 614 -6.50 -13.79 14.54
C SER A 614 -6.64 -15.31 14.51
N GLY A 615 -7.54 -15.82 13.66
CA GLY A 615 -7.64 -17.25 13.37
C GLY A 615 -6.62 -17.73 12.34
N ASP A 616 -6.65 -19.03 12.04
CA ASP A 616 -5.74 -19.66 11.07
C ASP A 616 -6.21 -19.49 9.60
N GLU A 617 -7.48 -19.11 9.41
CA GLU A 617 -8.09 -18.94 8.09
C GLU A 617 -7.41 -17.83 7.27
N PRO A 618 -7.48 -17.87 5.92
CA PRO A 618 -6.89 -16.83 5.08
C PRO A 618 -7.61 -15.48 5.20
N LEU A 619 -8.90 -15.50 5.52
CA LEU A 619 -9.82 -14.38 5.44
C LEU A 619 -10.43 -14.05 6.81
N MET A 620 -10.76 -12.77 7.02
CA MET A 620 -11.48 -12.32 8.21
C MET A 620 -12.59 -11.32 7.86
N THR A 621 -13.68 -11.33 8.62
CA THR A 621 -14.71 -10.29 8.54
C THR A 621 -14.33 -9.12 9.45
N LEU A 622 -14.47 -7.89 8.93
CA LEU A 622 -14.28 -6.69 9.74
C LEU A 622 -15.50 -6.45 10.64
N PRO A 623 -15.32 -5.96 11.88
CA PRO A 623 -16.45 -5.57 12.71
C PRO A 623 -17.14 -4.33 12.14
N SER A 624 -18.45 -4.18 12.39
CA SER A 624 -19.26 -3.05 11.89
C SER A 624 -18.68 -1.69 12.28
N LYS A 625 -18.03 -1.58 13.45
CA LYS A 625 -17.37 -0.34 13.92
C LYS A 625 -16.16 0.10 13.06
N LEU A 626 -15.63 -0.79 12.23
CA LEU A 626 -14.55 -0.46 11.28
C LEU A 626 -15.07 0.05 9.95
N LEU A 627 -16.35 -0.15 9.66
CA LEU A 627 -16.98 0.47 8.51
C LEU A 627 -16.88 1.99 8.67
N PRO A 628 -16.60 2.73 7.58
CA PRO A 628 -16.41 4.19 7.68
C PRO A 628 -17.63 4.92 8.27
N PHE A 629 -18.80 4.27 8.31
CA PHE A 629 -20.10 4.91 8.50
C PHE A 629 -20.77 4.63 9.86
N HIS A 630 -20.17 3.84 10.75
CA HIS A 630 -20.78 3.52 12.05
C HIS A 630 -20.22 4.31 13.25
N TYR A 631 -19.43 5.36 13.02
CA TYR A 631 -18.90 6.20 14.11
C TYR A 631 -19.98 6.98 14.88
N TYR A 632 -21.20 7.14 14.33
CA TYR A 632 -22.23 8.01 14.90
C TYR A 632 -23.45 7.31 15.52
N SER A 633 -23.43 5.98 15.66
CA SER A 633 -24.63 5.22 16.08
C SER A 633 -24.60 4.69 17.52
N VAL A 634 -23.91 5.30 18.50
CA VAL A 634 -24.16 5.00 19.93
C VAL A 634 -23.79 6.19 20.83
N VAL A 635 -24.56 7.29 20.77
CA VAL A 635 -24.75 8.16 21.95
C VAL A 635 -26.18 8.71 21.91
N THR A 636 -27.15 7.86 22.24
CA THR A 636 -28.44 8.35 22.75
C THR A 636 -28.59 7.75 24.12
N ILE A 637 -28.07 8.49 25.11
CA ILE A 637 -28.37 8.25 26.51
C ILE A 637 -29.89 8.42 26.63
N CYS A 638 -30.61 7.32 26.83
CA CYS A 638 -31.96 7.39 27.36
C CYS A 638 -31.83 7.95 28.78
N ILE A 639 -32.36 9.16 28.99
CA ILE A 639 -32.58 9.75 30.32
C ILE A 639 -33.74 9.01 30.98
#